data_AF-A0A913Z2H8-F1
#
_entry.id   AF-A0A913Z2H8-F1
#
_cell.length_a   1.000
_cell.length_b   1.000
_cell.length_c   1.000
_cell.angle_alpha   90.00
_cell.angle_beta   90.00
_cell.angle_gamma   90.00
#
_symmetry.space_group_name_H-M   'P 1'
#
loop_
_entity.id
_entity.type
_entity.pdbx_description
1 polymer ?
#
loop_
_entity_poly.entity_id
_entity_poly.type
_entity_poly.pdbx_seq_one_letter_code
_entity_poly.pdbx_strand_id
1 'polypeptide(L)'
;MSDAVLVARRGSDGYVENHPHPTNHPYTNPTSKHRPYYQSALDSDRNQEWRPGDETYHQGSLERPTPAPGPGSGARGSLVGGVNGGGGWELAGVDGRGVASKERADDQSAKWDGLAADGVCGAGRKIQLLEPNSESVIKGDMQKVPVKQKDFLKVVGRVHRHLSDGSTSTCSSSDSDSEVKELYKENASLRLRVRAIETINGAFEKTKKELETEKAKNAKLDIAVTNLQARLYKFGCDSSVDLPKDDIFIPGRDRAFVNSLISENGKLLKELNELKKSGEVDEATKDLQQQLREAKEQLRIGELKILDLEALVRSSEDVKTAKIVHLEDTCQRSHKELQDVEEMCRVLTSETKKLQAELAASQLQLESSCKELADWKEKAQNLDTKVLNVSLQKMAFHKESNLSVADQLKIAEGQVEQLEKESSRLTDQLREVIGMNTRWQRYNEQRETHVLKLTKTNQHQQSKITVLEQQKRDLEQTINGLNVMLQKLKEEQRKNTDAAILALEHQVSRREDRISEMAEELSALKMYLQSNEDATETRQRPEDRERIQILEQQLKAYKDDFQQERRDRERVQSNNEVLKHRLQDATRKIAGFEQQNARVTPNFTTNIAGYQPQRRLIARGISRPSYASDEEAYRVSDLEIDAHDETDGPSSSTEPLQCPRCAQEFTVENHSIFMRHVGVCLDQ
;
A
#
# COMPACT_ATOMS: atom_id res chain seq x y z
N MET A 1 14.50 73.14 19.69
CA MET A 1 13.63 74.31 19.52
C MET A 1 14.16 75.14 18.35
N SER A 2 13.65 75.01 17.13
CA SER A 2 12.63 74.06 16.62
C SER A 2 12.92 73.78 15.15
N ASP A 3 12.78 72.52 14.74
CA ASP A 3 11.91 72.01 13.66
C ASP A 3 11.68 72.86 12.38
N ALA A 4 11.67 72.30 11.16
CA ALA A 4 11.89 70.92 10.71
C ALA A 4 11.93 70.81 9.16
N VAL A 5 12.54 69.71 8.65
CA VAL A 5 12.08 68.87 7.50
C VAL A 5 12.00 69.46 6.06
N LEU A 6 12.23 68.76 4.93
CA LEU A 6 13.06 67.60 4.50
C LEU A 6 12.79 67.38 2.96
N VAL A 7 13.57 66.53 2.27
CA VAL A 7 13.38 66.00 0.88
C VAL A 7 13.65 67.01 -0.27
N ALA A 8 14.64 66.93 -1.19
CA ALA A 8 15.48 65.89 -1.85
C ALA A 8 15.00 65.43 -3.26
N ARG A 9 15.80 65.70 -4.32
CA ARG A 9 16.21 64.72 -5.37
C ARG A 9 17.20 65.25 -6.44
N ARG A 10 18.15 64.35 -6.78
CA ARG A 10 19.03 64.17 -7.98
C ARG A 10 18.70 65.04 -9.22
N GLY A 11 19.68 65.67 -9.89
CA GLY A 11 20.62 65.08 -10.89
C GLY A 11 20.35 65.75 -12.27
N SER A 12 21.25 65.87 -13.26
CA SER A 12 22.56 65.26 -13.53
C SER A 12 23.36 66.16 -14.52
N ASP A 13 24.70 66.08 -14.53
CA ASP A 13 25.58 66.76 -15.51
C ASP A 13 25.82 65.93 -16.80
N GLY A 14 26.27 66.59 -17.88
CA GLY A 14 26.83 65.89 -19.06
C GLY A 14 27.19 66.74 -20.28
N TYR A 15 28.49 67.05 -20.46
CA TYR A 15 29.17 67.64 -21.64
C TYR A 15 30.69 67.29 -21.54
N VAL A 16 31.52 67.11 -22.58
CA VAL A 16 31.34 66.69 -24.00
C VAL A 16 32.73 66.34 -24.61
N GLU A 17 32.79 65.58 -25.72
CA GLU A 17 33.87 65.37 -26.74
C GLU A 17 35.38 65.50 -26.38
N ASN A 18 36.28 64.59 -26.80
CA ASN A 18 36.83 64.55 -28.18
C ASN A 18 37.73 63.33 -28.52
N HIS A 19 37.99 63.12 -29.83
CA HIS A 19 38.83 62.08 -30.51
C HIS A 19 40.36 62.44 -30.56
N PRO A 20 41.30 61.81 -31.34
CA PRO A 20 41.31 60.56 -32.17
C PRO A 20 42.58 59.62 -32.05
N HIS A 21 42.59 58.55 -32.88
CA HIS A 21 43.67 57.67 -33.41
C HIS A 21 45.04 58.35 -33.80
N PRO A 22 46.20 57.65 -34.11
CA PRO A 22 46.29 56.50 -35.07
C PRO A 22 47.52 55.49 -35.13
N THR A 23 47.33 54.39 -35.89
CA THR A 23 48.24 53.70 -36.89
C THR A 23 49.59 52.97 -36.61
N ASN A 24 49.76 51.85 -37.38
CA ASN A 24 50.97 51.29 -38.07
C ASN A 24 51.80 50.06 -37.55
N HIS A 25 51.51 48.89 -38.16
CA HIS A 25 52.37 47.86 -38.83
C HIS A 25 53.89 48.13 -39.12
N PRO A 26 54.70 47.15 -39.64
CA PRO A 26 54.71 45.65 -39.58
C PRO A 26 56.14 44.99 -39.50
N TYR A 27 56.28 43.67 -39.80
CA TYR A 27 57.44 42.90 -40.37
C TYR A 27 58.10 41.69 -39.61
N THR A 28 58.06 40.51 -40.28
CA THR A 28 59.03 39.36 -40.40
C THR A 28 59.66 38.58 -39.23
N ASN A 29 59.30 37.27 -39.11
CA ASN A 29 60.07 36.02 -39.37
C ASN A 29 61.62 36.09 -39.65
N PRO A 30 62.44 34.98 -39.57
CA PRO A 30 62.14 33.55 -39.25
C PRO A 30 63.25 32.70 -38.50
N THR A 31 62.99 31.37 -38.37
CA THR A 31 63.94 30.20 -38.46
C THR A 31 64.91 29.72 -37.35
N SER A 32 65.12 28.38 -37.37
CA SER A 32 66.32 27.57 -36.96
C SER A 32 66.39 27.10 -35.49
N LYS A 33 66.83 25.89 -35.08
CA LYS A 33 67.00 24.49 -35.57
C LYS A 33 67.87 23.74 -34.50
N HIS A 34 67.84 22.40 -34.46
CA HIS A 34 68.83 21.46 -33.84
C HIS A 34 68.98 21.29 -32.29
N ARG A 35 68.42 20.18 -31.74
CA ARG A 35 69.07 18.93 -31.22
C ARG A 35 70.60 18.94 -30.84
N PRO A 36 71.14 17.97 -30.04
CA PRO A 36 70.72 17.34 -28.75
C PRO A 36 71.91 16.97 -27.78
N TYR A 37 71.70 16.00 -26.85
CA TYR A 37 72.64 15.08 -26.14
C TYR A 37 73.13 15.32 -24.68
N TYR A 38 73.20 14.15 -23.99
CA TYR A 38 73.76 13.71 -22.68
C TYR A 38 72.69 13.35 -21.63
N GLN A 39 72.41 12.10 -21.22
CA GLN A 39 73.14 10.80 -21.10
C GLN A 39 73.94 10.62 -19.80
N SER A 40 73.33 9.89 -18.84
CA SER A 40 73.88 9.03 -17.74
C SER A 40 72.63 8.45 -17.02
N ALA A 41 72.32 7.15 -16.93
CA ALA A 41 73.08 5.94 -16.58
C ALA A 41 73.46 5.86 -15.09
N LEU A 42 72.80 4.96 -14.35
CA LEU A 42 73.35 4.11 -13.28
C LEU A 42 72.34 3.02 -12.87
N ASP A 43 72.84 1.82 -12.61
CA ASP A 43 72.08 0.60 -12.27
C ASP A 43 71.77 0.47 -10.77
N SER A 44 70.78 -0.35 -10.41
CA SER A 44 70.98 -1.51 -9.49
C SER A 44 69.69 -2.28 -9.19
N ASP A 45 69.80 -3.61 -9.20
CA ASP A 45 68.78 -4.56 -8.73
C ASP A 45 68.48 -4.45 -7.22
N ARG A 46 67.24 -4.79 -6.81
CA ARG A 46 66.98 -6.05 -6.05
C ARG A 46 65.50 -6.26 -5.69
N ASN A 47 64.97 -7.42 -6.09
CA ASN A 47 63.81 -8.04 -5.44
C ASN A 47 64.16 -8.48 -4.03
N GLN A 48 63.23 -8.33 -3.07
CA GLN A 48 63.10 -9.28 -1.94
C GLN A 48 61.62 -9.53 -1.62
N GLU A 49 61.26 -10.81 -1.63
CA GLU A 49 60.02 -11.34 -1.04
C GLU A 49 60.04 -11.15 0.48
N TRP A 50 58.86 -10.98 1.10
CA TRP A 50 58.68 -11.18 2.52
C TRP A 50 57.77 -12.38 2.77
N ARG A 51 58.31 -13.41 3.41
CA ARG A 51 57.55 -14.48 4.09
C ARG A 51 57.48 -14.20 5.59
N PRO A 52 56.44 -14.69 6.29
CA PRO A 52 56.26 -14.46 7.71
C PRO A 52 57.21 -15.33 8.54
N GLY A 53 57.57 -14.83 9.73
CA GLY A 53 58.33 -15.58 10.75
C GLY A 53 57.64 -15.46 12.11
N ASP A 54 57.60 -16.58 12.84
CA ASP A 54 57.16 -16.66 14.22
C ASP A 54 58.04 -15.83 15.16
N GLU A 55 57.48 -15.31 16.24
CA GLU A 55 58.23 -15.18 17.48
C GLU A 55 57.34 -15.35 18.73
N THR A 56 57.86 -16.13 19.68
CA THR A 56 57.18 -16.61 20.89
C THR A 56 57.54 -15.81 22.15
N TYR A 57 56.80 -16.04 23.24
CA TYR A 57 57.01 -15.57 24.62
C TYR A 57 56.57 -14.13 24.96
N HIS A 58 55.48 -14.01 25.75
CA HIS A 58 55.61 -13.99 27.22
C HIS A 58 54.26 -14.22 27.92
N GLN A 59 54.23 -15.15 28.88
CA GLN A 59 53.11 -15.27 29.82
C GLN A 59 53.24 -14.21 30.92
N GLY A 60 52.16 -13.47 31.18
CA GLY A 60 52.06 -12.48 32.25
C GLY A 60 50.62 -12.40 32.77
N SER A 61 50.30 -13.18 33.79
CA SER A 61 49.01 -13.15 34.47
C SER A 61 48.84 -11.86 35.27
N LEU A 62 47.67 -11.19 35.18
CA LEU A 62 47.16 -10.33 36.26
C LEU A 62 45.65 -10.04 36.11
N GLU A 63 44.89 -10.79 36.91
CA GLU A 63 43.73 -10.37 37.73
C GLU A 63 42.69 -9.38 37.19
N ARG A 64 41.48 -9.91 37.05
CA ARG A 64 40.18 -9.24 37.03
C ARG A 64 39.90 -8.55 38.38
N PRO A 65 39.19 -7.40 38.39
CA PRO A 65 38.18 -7.24 39.44
C PRO A 65 36.83 -6.67 38.97
N THR A 66 35.78 -7.24 39.54
CA THR A 66 34.40 -6.72 39.72
C THR A 66 34.03 -7.10 41.16
N PRO A 67 33.38 -6.25 41.99
CA PRO A 67 31.99 -5.82 41.73
C PRO A 67 31.53 -4.43 42.28
N ALA A 68 30.34 -3.99 41.82
CA ALA A 68 29.18 -3.31 42.47
C ALA A 68 29.31 -2.43 43.78
N PRO A 69 28.27 -1.67 44.23
CA PRO A 69 26.92 -1.40 43.70
C PRO A 69 26.55 0.12 43.61
N GLY A 70 25.28 0.46 43.33
CA GLY A 70 24.74 1.85 43.30
C GLY A 70 24.56 2.51 44.69
N PRO A 71 23.91 3.69 44.80
CA PRO A 71 22.45 3.82 44.56
C PRO A 71 21.97 5.20 44.05
N GLY A 72 20.64 5.40 43.97
CA GLY A 72 20.04 6.68 44.44
C GLY A 72 19.22 7.54 43.46
N SER A 73 17.95 7.18 43.32
CA SER A 73 16.74 8.04 43.30
C SER A 73 16.89 9.58 43.17
N GLY A 74 16.23 10.18 42.17
CA GLY A 74 16.09 11.64 42.04
C GLY A 74 14.83 12.08 41.30
N ALA A 75 13.66 12.06 41.97
CA ALA A 75 12.38 12.46 41.37
C ALA A 75 11.99 13.91 41.70
N ARG A 76 11.88 14.77 40.66
CA ARG A 76 11.06 16.00 40.55
C ARG A 76 10.82 16.25 39.04
N GLY A 77 9.68 16.75 38.57
CA GLY A 77 8.43 17.09 39.25
C GLY A 77 7.55 18.01 38.39
N SER A 78 6.66 17.42 37.57
CA SER A 78 5.33 17.88 37.10
C SER A 78 5.07 19.28 36.48
N LEU A 79 4.00 19.29 35.64
CA LEU A 79 3.12 20.41 35.20
C LEU A 79 3.68 21.30 34.05
N VAL A 80 2.92 21.69 33.00
CA VAL A 80 1.45 21.67 32.72
C VAL A 80 1.13 21.36 31.24
N GLY A 81 0.04 20.60 30.99
CA GLY A 81 -0.79 20.68 29.76
C GLY A 81 -0.34 19.85 28.54
N GLY A 82 -1.23 19.20 27.77
CA GLY A 82 -2.68 19.00 27.91
C GLY A 82 -3.39 18.88 26.55
N VAL A 83 -4.42 18.02 26.48
CA VAL A 83 -5.48 17.92 25.42
C VAL A 83 -5.25 16.98 24.19
N ASN A 84 -5.79 15.76 24.36
CA ASN A 84 -6.65 14.95 23.47
C ASN A 84 -6.21 14.23 22.17
N GLY A 85 -6.72 12.99 22.05
CA GLY A 85 -6.99 12.23 20.81
C GLY A 85 -5.90 11.19 20.50
N GLY A 86 -6.10 9.87 20.59
CA GLY A 86 -7.33 9.06 20.53
C GLY A 86 -7.55 8.53 19.09
N GLY A 87 -7.56 7.23 18.80
CA GLY A 87 -7.34 6.06 19.67
C GLY A 87 -6.96 4.82 18.86
N GLY A 88 -6.48 3.77 19.54
CA GLY A 88 -6.14 2.49 18.91
C GLY A 88 -7.36 1.58 18.74
N TRP A 89 -7.33 0.75 17.68
CA TRP A 89 -8.33 -0.29 17.44
C TRP A 89 -7.76 -1.65 17.85
N GLU A 90 -8.32 -2.23 18.91
CA GLU A 90 -8.08 -3.65 19.24
C GLU A 90 -9.11 -4.53 18.53
N LEU A 91 -8.63 -5.60 17.89
CA LEU A 91 -9.46 -6.64 17.29
C LEU A 91 -9.87 -7.65 18.37
N ALA A 92 -11.15 -7.59 18.77
CA ALA A 92 -11.78 -8.68 19.52
C ALA A 92 -12.60 -9.55 18.56
N GLY A 93 -12.23 -10.82 18.44
CA GLY A 93 -13.10 -11.84 17.85
C GLY A 93 -14.06 -12.41 18.90
N VAL A 94 -15.20 -12.93 18.47
CA VAL A 94 -15.97 -14.04 19.04
C VAL A 94 -17.09 -14.31 18.04
N ASP A 95 -17.17 -15.54 17.53
CA ASP A 95 -18.37 -16.04 16.86
C ASP A 95 -18.68 -17.44 17.40
N GLY A 96 -19.94 -17.69 17.73
CA GLY A 96 -20.31 -18.93 18.41
C GLY A 96 -21.71 -18.95 19.01
N ARG A 97 -22.72 -19.18 18.15
CA ARG A 97 -23.87 -20.09 18.37
C ARG A 97 -24.84 -20.06 17.19
N GLY A 98 -25.21 -21.24 16.68
CA GLY A 98 -26.39 -21.41 15.82
C GLY A 98 -27.64 -21.78 16.65
N VAL A 99 -28.74 -22.11 15.97
CA VAL A 99 -29.68 -23.24 16.24
C VAL A 99 -31.04 -23.04 15.52
N ALA A 100 -31.49 -24.12 14.85
CA ALA A 100 -32.87 -24.52 14.49
C ALA A 100 -33.76 -23.71 13.51
N SER A 101 -34.04 -24.35 12.35
CA SER A 101 -35.34 -24.93 11.92
C SER A 101 -36.65 -24.10 12.08
N LYS A 102 -37.61 -24.07 11.14
CA LYS A 102 -38.33 -25.22 10.54
C LYS A 102 -39.47 -24.71 9.59
N GLU A 103 -39.79 -25.48 8.53
CA GLU A 103 -41.07 -25.69 7.77
C GLU A 103 -42.28 -24.71 7.90
N ARG A 104 -43.21 -24.51 6.94
CA ARG A 104 -43.77 -25.36 5.84
C ARG A 104 -44.69 -24.54 4.89
N ALA A 105 -44.91 -25.03 3.65
CA ALA A 105 -46.20 -25.25 2.92
C ALA A 105 -47.38 -24.23 2.93
N ASP A 106 -48.26 -24.11 1.91
CA ASP A 106 -48.33 -24.62 0.52
C ASP A 106 -49.38 -23.80 -0.31
N ASP A 107 -49.31 -23.90 -1.65
CA ASP A 107 -50.35 -23.82 -2.70
C ASP A 107 -51.56 -22.85 -2.68
N GLN A 108 -51.82 -22.19 -3.84
CA GLN A 108 -52.78 -22.73 -4.84
C GLN A 108 -52.75 -22.01 -6.21
N SER A 109 -53.05 -22.77 -7.25
CA SER A 109 -53.03 -22.41 -8.69
C SER A 109 -54.31 -21.72 -9.19
N ALA A 110 -54.20 -20.82 -10.18
CA ALA A 110 -55.32 -20.43 -11.06
C ALA A 110 -54.87 -19.89 -12.43
N LYS A 111 -54.72 -20.82 -13.37
CA LYS A 111 -54.78 -20.70 -14.83
C LYS A 111 -55.69 -19.58 -15.38
N TRP A 112 -55.24 -18.84 -16.41
CA TRP A 112 -56.10 -18.09 -17.34
C TRP A 112 -55.63 -18.24 -18.79
N ASP A 113 -56.53 -18.71 -19.65
CA ASP A 113 -56.34 -18.81 -21.10
C ASP A 113 -56.84 -17.54 -21.81
N GLY A 114 -56.09 -17.08 -22.82
CA GLY A 114 -56.56 -16.46 -24.08
C GLY A 114 -57.47 -15.21 -24.07
N LEU A 115 -57.06 -14.19 -24.84
CA LEU A 115 -57.85 -13.68 -25.98
C LEU A 115 -57.01 -12.72 -26.85
N ALA A 116 -57.10 -12.88 -28.17
CA ALA A 116 -56.50 -11.98 -29.15
C ALA A 116 -57.55 -11.02 -29.72
N ALA A 117 -57.11 -9.83 -30.18
CA ALA A 117 -57.92 -8.94 -31.01
C ALA A 117 -57.03 -8.08 -31.93
N ASP A 118 -57.23 -8.21 -33.24
CA ASP A 118 -56.60 -7.38 -34.28
C ASP A 118 -57.23 -5.97 -34.37
N GLY A 119 -56.50 -4.98 -34.90
CA GLY A 119 -56.94 -3.57 -34.86
C GLY A 119 -56.23 -2.56 -35.79
N VAL A 120 -56.04 -2.93 -37.06
CA VAL A 120 -55.76 -2.12 -38.28
C VAL A 120 -55.53 -0.58 -38.18
N CYS A 121 -54.40 -0.17 -38.76
CA CYS A 121 -54.00 1.12 -39.39
C CYS A 121 -54.94 2.36 -39.41
N GLY A 122 -54.39 3.50 -38.98
CA GLY A 122 -53.91 4.54 -39.93
C GLY A 122 -54.74 5.82 -40.15
N ALA A 123 -54.15 6.98 -39.82
CA ALA A 123 -54.26 8.25 -40.57
C ALA A 123 -53.34 9.33 -39.98
N GLY A 124 -52.48 9.96 -40.79
CA GLY A 124 -51.68 11.13 -40.37
C GLY A 124 -52.35 12.46 -40.71
N ARG A 125 -52.13 13.51 -39.89
CA ARG A 125 -52.33 14.92 -40.27
C ARG A 125 -51.22 15.82 -39.73
N LYS A 126 -50.99 16.91 -40.46
CA LYS A 126 -49.90 17.88 -40.30
C LYS A 126 -50.14 18.90 -39.17
N ILE A 127 -49.05 19.21 -38.46
CA ILE A 127 -48.53 20.56 -38.13
C ILE A 127 -49.50 21.57 -37.47
N GLN A 128 -49.16 21.99 -36.24
CA GLN A 128 -48.89 23.41 -35.93
C GLN A 128 -48.08 23.57 -34.63
N LEU A 129 -47.05 24.43 -34.66
CA LEU A 129 -46.28 24.82 -33.48
C LEU A 129 -47.08 25.83 -32.65
N LEU A 130 -47.14 25.61 -31.34
CA LEU A 130 -47.39 26.63 -30.32
C LEU A 130 -46.66 26.21 -29.02
N GLU A 131 -45.55 26.88 -28.70
CA GLU A 131 -45.01 26.94 -27.33
C GLU A 131 -45.65 28.14 -26.58
N PRO A 132 -45.33 28.38 -25.29
CA PRO A 132 -45.80 27.56 -24.19
C PRO A 132 -46.54 28.43 -23.16
N ASN A 133 -47.65 27.97 -22.58
CA ASN A 133 -48.28 28.72 -21.49
C ASN A 133 -49.15 27.87 -20.57
N SER A 134 -49.31 28.38 -19.34
CA SER A 134 -50.06 27.83 -18.21
C SER A 134 -49.52 26.55 -17.55
N GLU A 135 -48.72 26.76 -16.51
CA GLU A 135 -48.69 25.87 -15.34
C GLU A 135 -50.10 25.83 -14.70
N SER A 136 -50.93 24.85 -15.05
CA SER A 136 -52.14 24.55 -14.28
C SER A 136 -51.87 23.41 -13.30
N VAL A 137 -51.38 23.75 -12.11
CA VAL A 137 -51.20 22.81 -11.00
C VAL A 137 -52.58 22.34 -10.52
N ILE A 138 -53.11 21.29 -11.13
CA ILE A 138 -54.24 20.53 -10.57
C ILE A 138 -53.70 19.63 -9.47
N LYS A 139 -53.41 20.25 -8.31
CA LYS A 139 -53.38 19.54 -7.03
C LYS A 139 -54.82 19.13 -6.69
N GLY A 140 -55.27 18.06 -7.35
CA GLY A 140 -56.39 17.26 -6.85
C GLY A 140 -55.93 16.57 -5.58
N ASP A 141 -55.99 17.28 -4.45
CA ASP A 141 -55.79 16.70 -3.12
C ASP A 141 -56.89 15.67 -2.88
N MET A 142 -56.67 14.44 -3.34
CA MET A 142 -57.35 13.26 -2.81
C MET A 142 -56.91 13.13 -1.35
N GLN A 143 -57.63 13.86 -0.51
CA GLN A 143 -57.50 13.89 0.93
C GLN A 143 -57.57 12.44 1.41
N LYS A 144 -56.40 11.87 1.77
CA LYS A 144 -56.32 10.56 2.40
C LYS A 144 -57.05 10.67 3.72
N VAL A 145 -58.36 10.40 3.73
CA VAL A 145 -59.15 10.27 4.95
C VAL A 145 -58.51 9.13 5.74
N PRO A 146 -57.82 9.41 6.86
CA PRO A 146 -57.26 8.34 7.65
C PRO A 146 -58.45 7.74 8.39
N VAL A 147 -58.98 6.63 7.89
CA VAL A 147 -59.96 5.83 8.61
C VAL A 147 -59.25 5.28 9.84
N LYS A 148 -59.28 6.07 10.92
CA LYS A 148 -58.66 5.71 12.20
C LYS A 148 -59.39 4.49 12.73
N GLN A 149 -58.73 3.34 12.62
CA GLN A 149 -59.18 2.05 13.13
C GLN A 149 -59.59 2.08 14.63
N LYS A 150 -59.16 3.12 15.37
CA LYS A 150 -59.58 3.44 16.74
C LYS A 150 -61.07 3.74 16.93
N ASP A 151 -61.79 4.25 15.93
CA ASP A 151 -63.19 4.63 16.13
C ASP A 151 -64.17 3.46 15.90
N PHE A 152 -63.77 2.42 15.15
CA PHE A 152 -64.52 1.16 15.05
C PHE A 152 -64.58 0.42 16.41
N LEU A 153 -63.48 0.46 17.18
CA LEU A 153 -63.41 -0.13 18.52
C LEU A 153 -64.28 0.61 19.56
N LYS A 154 -64.60 1.90 19.35
CA LYS A 154 -65.51 2.65 20.23
C LYS A 154 -66.97 2.30 20.03
N VAL A 155 -67.38 1.89 18.81
CA VAL A 155 -68.77 1.44 18.55
C VAL A 155 -69.00 0.08 19.21
N VAL A 156 -68.10 -0.88 18.99
CA VAL A 156 -68.16 -2.21 19.64
C VAL A 156 -68.11 -2.09 21.17
N GLY A 157 -67.23 -1.23 21.70
CA GLY A 157 -67.13 -0.98 23.15
C GLY A 157 -68.30 -0.20 23.78
N ARG A 158 -69.26 0.31 22.99
CA ARG A 158 -70.47 1.00 23.48
C ARG A 158 -71.69 0.07 23.51
N VAL A 159 -71.76 -0.94 22.64
CA VAL A 159 -72.82 -1.97 22.69
C VAL A 159 -72.71 -2.82 23.96
N HIS A 160 -71.49 -3.14 24.40
CA HIS A 160 -71.27 -3.99 25.57
C HIS A 160 -71.49 -3.30 26.93
N ARG A 161 -72.00 -2.05 26.96
CA ARG A 161 -72.22 -1.28 28.20
C ARG A 161 -73.68 -0.87 28.45
N HIS A 162 -74.63 -1.39 27.65
CA HIS A 162 -76.07 -1.16 27.83
C HIS A 162 -76.87 -2.45 28.10
N LEU A 163 -76.21 -3.55 28.45
CA LEU A 163 -76.84 -4.84 28.81
C LEU A 163 -76.73 -5.18 30.32
N SER A 164 -76.36 -4.21 31.16
CA SER A 164 -76.13 -4.44 32.60
C SER A 164 -77.17 -3.81 33.54
N ASP A 165 -78.13 -3.03 33.04
CA ASP A 165 -79.25 -2.51 33.84
C ASP A 165 -80.57 -3.15 33.39
N GLY A 166 -81.14 -3.93 34.30
CA GLY A 166 -82.03 -5.04 33.98
C GLY A 166 -83.47 -4.70 33.58
N SER A 167 -84.13 -5.73 33.05
CA SER A 167 -85.48 -6.15 33.47
C SER A 167 -85.78 -7.55 32.95
N THR A 168 -86.31 -8.41 33.82
CA THR A 168 -86.72 -9.78 33.48
C THR A 168 -87.93 -9.78 32.54
N SER A 169 -87.76 -10.30 31.32
CA SER A 169 -88.87 -10.63 30.42
C SER A 169 -88.51 -11.89 29.62
N THR A 170 -89.08 -13.02 30.02
CA THR A 170 -88.93 -14.30 29.33
C THR A 170 -89.84 -14.35 28.10
N CYS A 171 -89.27 -14.26 26.89
CA CYS A 171 -89.81 -14.84 25.65
C CYS A 171 -88.75 -14.79 24.52
N SER A 172 -88.77 -15.80 23.63
CA SER A 172 -88.10 -15.85 22.31
C SER A 172 -86.64 -15.38 22.22
N SER A 173 -85.68 -16.25 22.58
CA SER A 173 -84.22 -15.98 22.46
C SER A 173 -83.52 -16.73 21.32
N SER A 174 -84.24 -17.34 20.36
CA SER A 174 -83.66 -18.11 19.26
C SER A 174 -83.25 -17.26 18.05
N ASP A 175 -83.99 -16.19 17.77
CA ASP A 175 -83.82 -15.43 16.52
C ASP A 175 -82.65 -14.45 16.59
N SER A 176 -82.43 -13.81 17.75
CA SER A 176 -81.31 -12.89 17.98
C SER A 176 -79.93 -13.57 17.80
N ASP A 177 -79.81 -14.83 18.21
CA ASP A 177 -78.59 -15.63 18.04
C ASP A 177 -78.34 -16.04 16.59
N SER A 178 -79.39 -16.08 15.76
CA SER A 178 -79.28 -16.32 14.32
C SER A 178 -78.82 -15.05 13.60
N GLU A 179 -79.47 -13.91 13.88
CA GLU A 179 -79.14 -12.60 13.30
C GLU A 179 -77.69 -12.19 13.62
N VAL A 180 -77.23 -12.39 14.85
CA VAL A 180 -75.83 -12.16 15.24
C VAL A 180 -74.86 -13.02 14.42
N LYS A 181 -75.19 -14.30 14.16
CA LYS A 181 -74.34 -15.19 13.33
C LYS A 181 -74.30 -14.75 11.87
N GLU A 182 -75.39 -14.22 11.33
CA GLU A 182 -75.39 -13.65 9.97
C GLU A 182 -74.55 -12.37 9.89
N LEU A 183 -74.68 -11.45 10.86
CA LEU A 183 -73.85 -10.25 10.94
C LEU A 183 -72.36 -10.59 11.07
N TYR A 184 -71.97 -11.66 11.78
CA TYR A 184 -70.58 -12.14 11.80
C TYR A 184 -70.09 -12.66 10.44
N LYS A 185 -70.92 -13.42 9.70
CA LYS A 185 -70.60 -13.87 8.34
C LYS A 185 -70.47 -12.70 7.37
N GLU A 186 -71.37 -11.72 7.46
CA GLU A 186 -71.31 -10.51 6.65
C GLU A 186 -70.06 -9.69 6.97
N ASN A 187 -69.72 -9.50 8.25
CA ASN A 187 -68.50 -8.79 8.66
C ASN A 187 -67.23 -9.50 8.13
N ALA A 188 -67.20 -10.83 8.16
CA ALA A 188 -66.11 -11.61 7.58
C ALA A 188 -66.01 -11.45 6.05
N SER A 189 -67.13 -11.46 5.34
CA SER A 189 -67.23 -11.19 3.90
C SER A 189 -66.74 -9.78 3.55
N LEU A 190 -67.21 -8.75 4.28
CA LEU A 190 -66.78 -7.37 4.10
C LEU A 190 -65.27 -7.19 4.34
N ARG A 191 -64.70 -7.83 5.37
CA ARG A 191 -63.23 -7.84 5.60
C ARG A 191 -62.44 -8.51 4.46
N LEU A 192 -63.01 -9.52 3.82
CA LEU A 192 -62.39 -10.17 2.67
C LEU A 192 -62.45 -9.27 1.42
N ARG A 193 -63.58 -8.59 1.19
CA ARG A 193 -63.73 -7.58 0.14
C ARG A 193 -62.79 -6.38 0.33
N VAL A 194 -62.61 -5.89 1.56
CA VAL A 194 -61.64 -4.83 1.87
C VAL A 194 -60.22 -5.27 1.52
N ARG A 195 -59.77 -6.45 1.95
CA ARG A 195 -58.45 -6.99 1.60
C ARG A 195 -58.25 -7.18 0.09
N ALA A 196 -59.29 -7.59 -0.63
CA ALA A 196 -59.25 -7.68 -2.10
C ALA A 196 -59.08 -6.29 -2.74
N ILE A 197 -59.81 -5.28 -2.28
CA ILE A 197 -59.67 -3.89 -2.74
C ILE A 197 -58.27 -3.32 -2.41
N GLU A 198 -57.73 -3.59 -1.22
CA GLU A 198 -56.37 -3.21 -0.83
C GLU A 198 -55.32 -3.85 -1.76
N THR A 199 -55.50 -5.12 -2.11
CA THR A 199 -54.62 -5.86 -3.04
C THR A 199 -54.67 -5.27 -4.45
N ILE A 200 -55.88 -4.99 -4.96
CA ILE A 200 -56.08 -4.36 -6.28
C ILE A 200 -55.49 -2.95 -6.31
N ASN A 201 -55.68 -2.15 -5.26
CA ASN A 201 -55.08 -0.82 -5.15
C ASN A 201 -53.54 -0.89 -5.10
N GLY A 202 -52.97 -1.90 -4.44
CA GLY A 202 -51.53 -2.16 -4.44
C GLY A 202 -50.99 -2.47 -5.84
N ALA A 203 -51.68 -3.32 -6.61
CA ALA A 203 -51.34 -3.62 -7.99
C ALA A 203 -51.49 -2.39 -8.93
N PHE A 204 -52.55 -1.59 -8.74
CA PHE A 204 -52.77 -0.36 -9.49
C PHE A 204 -51.67 0.69 -9.25
N GLU A 205 -51.26 0.92 -7.99
CA GLU A 205 -50.15 1.84 -7.71
C GLU A 205 -48.78 1.29 -8.15
N LYS A 206 -48.62 -0.04 -8.31
CA LYS A 206 -47.42 -0.63 -8.93
C LYS A 206 -47.38 -0.35 -10.43
N THR A 207 -48.44 -0.71 -11.17
CA THR A 207 -48.53 -0.50 -12.64
C THR A 207 -48.46 0.98 -13.02
N LYS A 208 -49.03 1.86 -12.20
CA LYS A 208 -48.90 3.32 -12.35
C LYS A 208 -47.45 3.80 -12.25
N LYS A 209 -46.63 3.25 -11.34
CA LYS A 209 -45.19 3.58 -11.25
C LYS A 209 -44.41 3.06 -12.45
N GLU A 210 -44.72 1.84 -12.91
CA GLU A 210 -44.10 1.24 -14.09
C GLU A 210 -44.41 2.07 -15.36
N LEU A 211 -45.63 2.60 -15.49
CA LEU A 211 -46.01 3.51 -16.57
C LEU A 211 -45.21 4.82 -16.56
N GLU A 212 -44.98 5.42 -15.38
CA GLU A 212 -44.16 6.64 -15.28
C GLU A 212 -42.67 6.37 -15.56
N THR A 213 -42.13 5.19 -15.22
CA THR A 213 -40.75 4.86 -15.59
C THR A 213 -40.58 4.64 -17.10
N GLU A 214 -41.55 4.04 -17.78
CA GLU A 214 -41.50 3.90 -19.24
C GLU A 214 -41.67 5.24 -19.97
N LYS A 215 -42.58 6.12 -19.50
CA LYS A 215 -42.65 7.51 -20.01
C LYS A 215 -41.31 8.23 -19.92
N ALA A 216 -40.61 8.09 -18.79
CA ALA A 216 -39.29 8.70 -18.59
C ALA A 216 -38.19 8.10 -19.48
N LYS A 217 -38.31 6.82 -19.90
CA LYS A 217 -37.41 6.21 -20.89
C LYS A 217 -37.70 6.75 -22.30
N ASN A 218 -38.98 6.81 -22.70
CA ASN A 218 -39.38 7.34 -24.01
C ASN A 218 -38.92 8.78 -24.20
N ALA A 219 -39.10 9.65 -23.19
CA ALA A 219 -38.61 11.04 -23.25
C ALA A 219 -37.09 11.13 -23.47
N LYS A 220 -36.28 10.20 -22.94
CA LYS A 220 -34.83 10.13 -23.21
C LYS A 220 -34.52 9.67 -24.63
N LEU A 221 -35.30 8.74 -25.17
CA LEU A 221 -35.17 8.27 -26.56
C LEU A 221 -35.54 9.39 -27.55
N ASP A 222 -36.59 10.17 -27.29
CA ASP A 222 -36.97 11.32 -28.12
C ASP A 222 -35.86 12.40 -28.15
N ILE A 223 -35.22 12.66 -27.00
CA ILE A 223 -34.04 13.54 -26.93
C ILE A 223 -32.85 12.96 -27.71
N ALA A 224 -32.65 11.63 -27.70
CA ALA A 224 -31.59 11.01 -28.49
C ALA A 224 -31.87 11.10 -30.00
N VAL A 225 -33.12 10.84 -30.42
CA VAL A 225 -33.56 10.93 -31.83
C VAL A 225 -33.42 12.35 -32.37
N THR A 226 -33.87 13.36 -31.63
CA THR A 226 -33.75 14.77 -32.04
C THR A 226 -32.28 15.22 -32.14
N ASN A 227 -31.41 14.78 -31.23
CA ASN A 227 -29.96 15.03 -31.32
C ASN A 227 -29.32 14.36 -32.55
N LEU A 228 -29.73 13.13 -32.90
CA LEU A 228 -29.24 12.45 -34.10
C LEU A 228 -29.73 13.13 -35.38
N GLN A 229 -30.98 13.56 -35.43
CA GLN A 229 -31.54 14.35 -36.54
C GLN A 229 -30.78 15.67 -36.73
N ALA A 230 -30.51 16.39 -35.64
CA ALA A 230 -29.72 17.63 -35.69
C ALA A 230 -28.27 17.40 -36.18
N ARG A 231 -27.64 16.28 -35.81
CA ARG A 231 -26.33 15.88 -36.34
C ARG A 231 -26.38 15.58 -37.83
N LEU A 232 -27.36 14.81 -38.31
CA LEU A 232 -27.53 14.49 -39.73
C LEU A 232 -27.70 15.75 -40.57
N TYR A 233 -28.57 16.67 -40.14
CA TYR A 233 -28.76 17.97 -40.79
C TYR A 233 -27.46 18.78 -40.86
N LYS A 234 -26.66 18.81 -39.79
CA LYS A 234 -25.35 19.49 -39.76
C LYS A 234 -24.35 18.92 -40.77
N PHE A 235 -24.47 17.65 -41.16
CA PHE A 235 -23.63 17.02 -42.18
C PHE A 235 -24.21 17.11 -43.60
N GLY A 236 -25.25 17.92 -43.82
CA GLY A 236 -25.89 18.06 -45.14
C GLY A 236 -26.70 16.84 -45.57
N CYS A 237 -26.95 15.91 -44.65
CA CYS A 237 -27.90 14.82 -44.87
C CYS A 237 -29.31 15.37 -44.58
N ASP A 238 -29.89 16.04 -45.57
CA ASP A 238 -31.33 16.28 -45.59
C ASP A 238 -32.05 14.93 -45.41
N SER A 239 -33.10 14.91 -44.59
CA SER A 239 -33.82 13.69 -44.18
C SER A 239 -34.68 13.05 -45.29
N SER A 240 -34.32 13.30 -46.54
CA SER A 240 -35.01 12.89 -47.76
C SER A 240 -34.01 12.49 -48.88
N VAL A 241 -32.88 11.87 -48.52
CA VAL A 241 -32.04 11.16 -49.51
C VAL A 241 -32.55 9.73 -49.65
N ASP A 242 -33.48 9.53 -50.58
CA ASP A 242 -33.79 8.21 -51.14
C ASP A 242 -32.55 7.71 -51.89
N LEU A 243 -31.66 6.99 -51.20
CA LEU A 243 -30.55 6.29 -51.83
C LEU A 243 -31.09 5.09 -52.63
N PRO A 244 -30.91 5.04 -53.97
CA PRO A 244 -31.14 3.81 -54.73
C PRO A 244 -30.21 2.71 -54.21
N LYS A 245 -30.67 1.46 -54.19
CA LYS A 245 -30.02 0.35 -53.49
C LYS A 245 -28.57 0.04 -53.90
N ASP A 246 -28.09 0.57 -55.02
CA ASP A 246 -26.81 0.20 -55.63
C ASP A 246 -25.74 1.32 -55.61
N ASP A 247 -26.05 2.52 -55.09
CA ASP A 247 -25.04 3.59 -54.97
C ASP A 247 -24.23 3.48 -53.68
N ILE A 248 -22.94 3.13 -53.83
CA ILE A 248 -21.98 3.02 -52.73
C ILE A 248 -21.70 4.42 -52.17
N PHE A 249 -22.24 4.71 -50.98
CA PHE A 249 -21.92 5.91 -50.22
C PHE A 249 -20.44 5.92 -49.81
N ILE A 250 -19.63 6.77 -50.47
CA ILE A 250 -18.24 7.03 -50.09
C ILE A 250 -18.19 8.36 -49.29
N PRO A 251 -18.19 8.31 -47.95
CA PRO A 251 -18.00 9.51 -47.14
C PRO A 251 -16.57 10.04 -47.34
N GLY A 252 -16.44 11.28 -47.82
CA GLY A 252 -15.13 11.89 -48.04
C GLY A 252 -15.02 12.92 -49.18
N ARG A 253 -16.10 13.24 -49.89
CA ARG A 253 -16.08 14.23 -51.01
C ARG A 253 -16.05 15.70 -50.60
N ASP A 254 -15.86 16.03 -49.33
CA ASP A 254 -15.58 17.42 -48.95
C ASP A 254 -14.13 17.80 -49.33
N ARG A 255 -14.03 18.46 -50.48
CA ARG A 255 -12.76 18.96 -51.04
C ARG A 255 -12.06 19.94 -50.11
N ALA A 256 -12.80 20.64 -49.21
CA ALA A 256 -12.20 21.51 -48.21
C ALA A 256 -11.44 20.71 -47.14
N PHE A 257 -12.01 19.60 -46.66
CA PHE A 257 -11.36 18.72 -45.68
C PHE A 257 -10.08 18.08 -46.25
N VAL A 258 -10.13 17.55 -47.47
CA VAL A 258 -8.96 16.95 -48.14
C VAL A 258 -7.85 17.99 -48.34
N ASN A 259 -8.20 19.21 -48.78
CA ASN A 259 -7.23 20.30 -48.92
C ASN A 259 -6.63 20.73 -47.57
N SER A 260 -7.42 20.73 -46.49
CA SER A 260 -6.93 21.01 -45.13
C SER A 260 -5.90 19.97 -44.71
N LEU A 261 -6.20 18.68 -44.85
CA LEU A 261 -5.27 17.59 -44.56
C LEU A 261 -3.98 17.68 -45.38
N ILE A 262 -4.05 18.03 -46.66
CA ILE A 262 -2.87 18.23 -47.50
C ILE A 262 -2.03 19.41 -46.99
N SER A 263 -2.66 20.52 -46.61
CA SER A 263 -1.94 21.68 -46.04
C SER A 263 -1.33 21.38 -44.68
N GLU A 264 -1.97 20.56 -43.86
CA GLU A 264 -1.50 20.17 -42.52
C GLU A 264 -0.31 19.22 -42.61
N ASN A 265 -0.41 18.17 -43.44
CA ASN A 265 0.72 17.29 -43.75
C ASN A 265 1.91 18.08 -44.35
N GLY A 266 1.65 19.09 -45.18
CA GLY A 266 2.67 19.98 -45.73
C GLY A 266 3.36 20.89 -44.70
N LYS A 267 2.71 21.20 -43.57
CA LYS A 267 3.33 21.89 -42.42
C LYS A 267 4.15 20.93 -41.58
N LEU A 268 3.57 19.78 -41.21
CA LEU A 268 4.23 18.74 -40.41
C LEU A 268 5.52 18.23 -41.08
N LEU A 269 5.54 18.10 -42.41
CA LEU A 269 6.75 17.75 -43.17
C LEU A 269 7.83 18.84 -43.17
N LYS A 270 7.48 20.12 -42.99
CA LYS A 270 8.46 21.20 -42.82
C LYS A 270 9.03 21.17 -41.40
N GLU A 271 8.17 21.11 -40.40
CA GLU A 271 8.55 21.01 -38.98
C GLU A 271 9.46 19.79 -38.73
N LEU A 272 9.13 18.62 -39.30
CA LEU A 272 9.98 17.43 -39.24
C LEU A 272 11.36 17.64 -39.88
N ASN A 273 11.43 18.38 -40.99
CA ASN A 273 12.70 18.68 -41.67
C ASN A 273 13.50 19.79 -40.97
N GLU A 274 12.84 20.69 -40.25
CA GLU A 274 13.48 21.71 -39.42
C GLU A 274 14.07 21.08 -38.15
N LEU A 275 13.32 20.19 -37.48
CA LEU A 275 13.82 19.38 -36.34
C LEU A 275 14.97 18.44 -36.73
N LYS A 276 14.98 17.91 -37.96
CA LYS A 276 16.13 17.14 -38.49
C LYS A 276 17.34 18.01 -38.84
N LYS A 277 17.13 19.31 -39.11
CA LYS A 277 18.22 20.26 -39.42
C LYS A 277 18.76 20.96 -38.18
N SER A 278 17.97 21.11 -37.12
CA SER A 278 18.43 21.69 -35.85
C SER A 278 19.46 20.80 -35.13
N GLY A 279 19.45 19.49 -35.42
CA GLY A 279 20.37 18.52 -34.80
C GLY A 279 20.01 18.20 -33.35
N GLU A 280 18.99 18.84 -32.79
CA GLU A 280 18.55 18.69 -31.40
C GLU A 280 18.15 17.25 -31.10
N VAL A 281 17.52 16.56 -32.06
CA VAL A 281 17.16 15.14 -31.94
C VAL A 281 18.40 14.24 -31.90
N ASP A 282 19.43 14.54 -32.70
CA ASP A 282 20.66 13.77 -32.73
C ASP A 282 21.48 13.99 -31.46
N GLU A 283 21.54 15.23 -30.93
CA GLU A 283 22.24 15.54 -29.69
C GLU A 283 21.51 14.93 -28.47
N ALA A 284 20.19 15.10 -28.38
CA ALA A 284 19.39 14.44 -27.34
C ALA A 284 19.51 12.90 -27.42
N THR A 285 19.66 12.33 -28.62
CA THR A 285 19.91 10.89 -28.78
C THR A 285 21.30 10.48 -28.28
N LYS A 286 22.34 11.29 -28.50
CA LYS A 286 23.68 11.07 -27.92
C LYS A 286 23.66 11.17 -26.40
N ASP A 287 22.97 12.17 -25.85
CA ASP A 287 22.84 12.36 -24.40
C ASP A 287 22.12 11.18 -23.75
N LEU A 288 21.01 10.72 -24.34
CA LEU A 288 20.31 9.51 -23.89
C LEU A 288 21.18 8.26 -24.03
N GLN A 289 21.99 8.13 -25.09
CA GLN A 289 22.96 7.04 -25.23
C GLN A 289 24.07 7.11 -24.17
N GLN A 290 24.53 8.31 -23.80
CA GLN A 290 25.51 8.51 -22.74
C GLN A 290 24.94 8.13 -21.37
N GLN A 291 23.76 8.64 -21.03
CA GLN A 291 23.05 8.28 -19.80
C GLN A 291 22.77 6.77 -19.72
N LEU A 292 22.42 6.12 -20.84
CA LEU A 292 22.24 4.67 -20.91
C LEU A 292 23.55 3.90 -20.66
N ARG A 293 24.70 4.41 -21.12
CA ARG A 293 26.02 3.81 -20.82
C ARG A 293 26.38 3.96 -19.35
N GLU A 294 26.18 5.13 -18.78
CA GLU A 294 26.46 5.41 -17.36
C GLU A 294 25.55 4.57 -16.44
N ALA A 295 24.26 4.48 -16.74
CA ALA A 295 23.31 3.64 -16.00
C ALA A 295 23.69 2.15 -16.07
N LYS A 296 24.14 1.66 -17.23
CA LYS A 296 24.63 0.27 -17.38
C LYS A 296 25.90 0.00 -16.56
N GLU A 297 26.83 0.94 -16.52
CA GLU A 297 28.05 0.80 -15.70
C GLU A 297 27.74 0.87 -14.20
N GLN A 298 26.81 1.73 -13.78
CA GLN A 298 26.31 1.74 -12.39
C GLN A 298 25.62 0.43 -12.03
N LEU A 299 24.82 -0.15 -12.93
CA LEU A 299 24.21 -1.47 -12.74
C LEU A 299 25.29 -2.55 -12.55
N ARG A 300 26.30 -2.60 -13.44
CA ARG A 300 27.42 -3.54 -13.38
C ARG A 300 28.23 -3.43 -12.07
N ILE A 301 28.45 -2.21 -11.60
CA ILE A 301 29.09 -1.96 -10.29
C ILE A 301 28.19 -2.41 -9.14
N GLY A 302 26.87 -2.26 -9.26
CA GLY A 302 25.89 -2.77 -8.31
C GLY A 302 25.88 -4.31 -8.24
N GLU A 303 25.85 -4.98 -9.39
CA GLU A 303 25.90 -6.44 -9.52
C GLU A 303 27.17 -7.02 -8.88
N LEU A 304 28.34 -6.43 -9.14
CA LEU A 304 29.60 -6.83 -8.48
C LEU A 304 29.54 -6.69 -6.97
N LYS A 305 28.99 -5.58 -6.45
CA LYS A 305 28.81 -5.39 -5.00
C LYS A 305 27.84 -6.40 -4.40
N ILE A 306 26.79 -6.79 -5.12
CA ILE A 306 25.85 -7.84 -4.67
C ILE A 306 26.58 -9.18 -4.59
N LEU A 307 27.38 -9.54 -5.58
CA LEU A 307 28.19 -10.77 -5.57
C LEU A 307 29.20 -10.78 -4.41
N ASP A 308 29.90 -9.67 -4.15
CA ASP A 308 30.81 -9.52 -3.01
C ASP A 308 30.08 -9.67 -1.66
N LEU A 309 28.89 -9.07 -1.53
CA LEU A 309 28.05 -9.18 -0.33
C LEU A 309 27.51 -10.60 -0.14
N GLU A 310 27.06 -11.27 -1.20
CA GLU A 310 26.65 -12.67 -1.14
C GLU A 310 27.80 -13.59 -0.73
N ALA A 311 29.00 -13.37 -1.26
CA ALA A 311 30.21 -14.10 -0.86
C ALA A 311 30.53 -13.88 0.63
N LEU A 312 30.42 -12.65 1.12
CA LEU A 312 30.61 -12.33 2.55
C LEU A 312 29.53 -12.96 3.44
N VAL A 313 28.26 -12.98 3.02
CA VAL A 313 27.16 -13.64 3.74
C VAL A 313 27.39 -15.15 3.82
N ARG A 314 27.88 -15.78 2.75
CA ARG A 314 28.24 -17.20 2.69
C ARG A 314 29.57 -17.54 3.40
N SER A 315 30.36 -16.55 3.82
CA SER A 315 31.66 -16.75 4.49
C SER A 315 31.54 -17.10 5.98
N SER A 316 32.64 -17.59 6.59
CA SER A 316 32.71 -17.90 8.03
C SER A 316 32.46 -16.65 8.89
N GLU A 317 31.97 -16.85 10.11
CA GLU A 317 31.73 -15.79 11.07
C GLU A 317 33.02 -15.05 11.47
N ASP A 318 34.17 -15.72 11.43
CA ASP A 318 35.49 -15.12 11.65
C ASP A 318 35.85 -14.08 10.56
N VAL A 319 35.40 -14.31 9.32
CA VAL A 319 35.61 -13.38 8.19
C VAL A 319 34.70 -12.17 8.33
N LYS A 320 33.46 -12.38 8.79
CA LYS A 320 32.49 -11.29 9.05
C LYS A 320 32.95 -10.42 10.22
N THR A 321 33.38 -11.01 11.33
CA THR A 321 33.91 -10.27 12.48
C THR A 321 35.20 -9.51 12.13
N ALA A 322 36.13 -10.12 11.40
CA ALA A 322 37.30 -9.40 10.88
C ALA A 322 36.92 -8.24 9.94
N LYS A 323 35.90 -8.41 9.09
CA LYS A 323 35.39 -7.33 8.22
C LYS A 323 34.68 -6.23 9.00
N ILE A 324 33.94 -6.55 10.06
CA ILE A 324 33.32 -5.60 10.98
C ILE A 324 34.39 -4.75 11.65
N VAL A 325 35.39 -5.37 12.29
CA VAL A 325 36.51 -4.65 12.94
C VAL A 325 37.23 -3.73 11.95
N HIS A 326 37.48 -4.19 10.72
CA HIS A 326 38.11 -3.36 9.69
C HIS A 326 37.23 -2.18 9.23
N LEU A 327 35.91 -2.34 9.18
CA LEU A 327 34.96 -1.26 8.89
C LEU A 327 34.87 -0.28 10.06
N GLU A 328 34.84 -0.76 11.31
CA GLU A 328 34.85 0.05 12.52
C GLU A 328 36.10 0.93 12.61
N ASP A 329 37.29 0.35 12.41
CA ASP A 329 38.57 1.07 12.36
C ASP A 329 38.61 2.09 11.21
N THR A 330 38.08 1.75 10.03
CA THR A 330 38.00 2.69 8.89
C THR A 330 37.02 3.84 9.16
N CYS A 331 35.88 3.57 9.79
CA CYS A 331 34.93 4.60 10.24
C CYS A 331 35.54 5.47 11.35
N GLN A 332 36.28 4.89 12.29
CA GLN A 332 36.94 5.61 13.38
C GLN A 332 38.05 6.53 12.86
N ARG A 333 38.85 6.07 11.89
CA ARG A 333 39.84 6.89 11.17
C ARG A 333 39.17 8.05 10.43
N SER A 334 38.10 7.78 9.67
CA SER A 334 37.34 8.82 8.96
C SER A 334 36.72 9.86 9.92
N HIS A 335 36.20 9.41 11.07
CA HIS A 335 35.66 10.30 12.10
C HIS A 335 36.73 11.20 12.71
N LYS A 336 37.94 10.65 12.97
CA LYS A 336 39.08 11.43 13.46
C LYS A 336 39.53 12.47 12.44
N GLU A 337 39.63 12.11 11.16
CA GLU A 337 39.97 13.06 10.09
C GLU A 337 38.95 14.21 10.00
N LEU A 338 37.65 13.91 10.13
CA LEU A 338 36.61 14.94 10.19
C LEU A 338 36.73 15.83 11.43
N GLN A 339 37.07 15.26 12.58
CA GLN A 339 37.30 16.01 13.83
C GLN A 339 38.53 16.93 13.71
N ASP A 340 39.62 16.45 13.10
CA ASP A 340 40.82 17.25 12.85
C ASP A 340 40.53 18.40 11.86
N VAL A 341 39.68 18.19 10.86
CA VAL A 341 39.19 19.23 9.93
C VAL A 341 38.26 20.23 10.61
N GLU A 342 37.37 19.78 11.50
CA GLU A 342 36.49 20.65 12.28
C GLU A 342 37.31 21.54 13.24
N GLU A 343 38.30 20.97 13.92
CA GLU A 343 39.22 21.72 14.78
C GLU A 343 40.04 22.74 13.98
N MET A 344 40.54 22.36 12.80
CA MET A 344 41.22 23.29 11.89
C MET A 344 40.29 24.43 11.46
N CYS A 345 39.03 24.15 11.11
CA CYS A 345 38.03 25.16 10.79
C CYS A 345 37.75 26.08 11.99
N ARG A 346 37.70 25.53 13.22
CA ARG A 346 37.50 26.27 14.47
C ARG A 346 38.65 27.24 14.73
N VAL A 347 39.90 26.78 14.60
CA VAL A 347 41.11 27.60 14.74
C VAL A 347 41.21 28.68 13.67
N LEU A 348 40.98 28.35 12.39
CA LEU A 348 40.97 29.33 11.32
C LEU A 348 39.88 30.40 11.52
N THR A 349 38.71 30.01 12.05
CA THR A 349 37.63 30.94 12.37
C THR A 349 37.99 31.86 13.54
N SER A 350 38.66 31.35 14.59
CA SER A 350 39.08 32.18 15.72
C SER A 350 40.18 33.17 15.34
N GLU A 351 41.17 32.75 14.54
CA GLU A 351 42.24 33.65 14.07
C GLU A 351 41.68 34.68 13.07
N THR A 352 40.72 34.31 12.22
CA THR A 352 40.02 35.27 11.34
C THR A 352 39.30 36.35 12.15
N LYS A 353 38.60 35.97 13.24
CA LYS A 353 37.93 36.93 14.14
C LYS A 353 38.92 37.83 14.88
N LYS A 354 40.06 37.28 15.30
CA LYS A 354 41.14 38.04 15.95
C LYS A 354 41.75 39.07 14.98
N LEU A 355 42.09 38.67 13.76
CA LEU A 355 42.60 39.59 12.72
C LEU A 355 41.58 40.67 12.35
N GLN A 356 40.28 40.35 12.33
CA GLN A 356 39.21 41.35 12.15
C GLN A 356 39.15 42.36 13.31
N ALA A 357 39.33 41.92 14.55
CA ALA A 357 39.37 42.80 15.73
C ALA A 357 40.64 43.69 15.74
N GLU A 358 41.81 43.13 15.40
CA GLU A 358 43.06 43.89 15.25
C GLU A 358 42.95 44.93 14.13
N LEU A 359 42.34 44.57 12.99
CA LEU A 359 42.06 45.51 11.90
C LEU A 359 41.14 46.65 12.37
N ALA A 360 40.04 46.35 13.05
CA ALA A 360 39.13 47.37 13.57
C ALA A 360 39.81 48.29 14.60
N ALA A 361 40.66 47.76 15.47
CA ALA A 361 41.46 48.55 16.40
C ALA A 361 42.45 49.49 15.65
N SER A 362 43.12 48.99 14.61
CA SER A 362 44.02 49.81 13.78
C SER A 362 43.29 50.93 13.02
N GLN A 363 42.05 50.67 12.57
CA GLN A 363 41.19 51.69 11.94
C GLN A 363 40.82 52.80 12.92
N LEU A 364 40.42 52.45 14.15
CA LEU A 364 40.14 53.43 15.21
C LEU A 364 41.37 54.26 15.58
N GLN A 365 42.56 53.64 15.63
CA GLN A 365 43.82 54.35 15.86
C GLN A 365 44.12 55.34 14.73
N LEU A 366 43.97 54.92 13.47
CA LEU A 366 44.11 55.78 12.29
C LEU A 366 43.13 56.96 12.30
N GLU A 367 41.87 56.73 12.68
CA GLU A 367 40.89 57.81 12.84
C GLU A 367 41.28 58.81 13.94
N SER A 368 41.84 58.34 15.08
CA SER A 368 42.35 59.22 16.13
C SER A 368 43.51 60.08 15.62
N SER A 369 44.51 59.46 15.00
CA SER A 369 45.66 60.20 14.44
C SER A 369 45.24 61.16 13.32
N CYS A 370 44.22 60.82 12.51
CA CYS A 370 43.67 61.74 11.52
C CYS A 370 42.98 62.96 12.15
N LYS A 371 42.26 62.78 13.27
CA LYS A 371 41.68 63.89 14.04
C LYS A 371 42.77 64.78 14.65
N GLU A 372 43.78 64.19 15.28
CA GLU A 372 44.93 64.92 15.82
C GLU A 372 45.65 65.73 14.73
N LEU A 373 45.88 65.16 13.56
CA LEU A 373 46.48 65.87 12.42
C LEU A 373 45.60 67.00 11.89
N ALA A 374 44.27 66.87 11.94
CA ALA A 374 43.34 67.96 11.61
C ALA A 374 43.44 69.11 12.63
N ASP A 375 43.45 68.80 13.93
CA ASP A 375 43.64 69.79 15.00
C ASP A 375 45.00 70.51 14.87
N TRP A 376 46.07 69.77 14.55
CA TRP A 376 47.39 70.35 14.29
C TRP A 376 47.40 71.26 13.06
N LYS A 377 46.70 70.88 11.99
CA LYS A 377 46.54 71.70 10.79
C LYS A 377 45.80 73.01 11.09
N GLU A 378 44.72 72.96 11.87
CA GLU A 378 43.98 74.16 12.28
C GLU A 378 44.85 75.07 13.17
N LYS A 379 45.55 74.50 14.15
CA LYS A 379 46.53 75.24 14.99
C LYS A 379 47.63 75.87 14.16
N ALA A 380 48.16 75.17 13.15
CA ALA A 380 49.17 75.70 12.24
C ALA A 380 48.63 76.87 11.42
N GLN A 381 47.43 76.78 10.84
CA GLN A 381 46.79 77.89 10.11
C GLN A 381 46.50 79.10 11.03
N ASN A 382 46.09 78.86 12.27
CA ASN A 382 45.90 79.89 13.31
C ASN A 382 47.22 80.50 13.81
N LEU A 383 48.36 79.84 13.62
CA LEU A 383 49.69 80.39 13.88
C LEU A 383 50.23 81.13 12.67
N ASP A 384 50.04 80.61 11.46
CA ASP A 384 50.52 81.23 10.21
C ASP A 384 49.83 82.57 9.96
N THR A 385 48.51 82.66 10.22
CA THR A 385 47.78 83.94 10.23
C THR A 385 48.27 84.93 11.29
N LYS A 386 48.73 84.46 12.46
CA LYS A 386 49.36 85.32 13.49
C LYS A 386 50.77 85.76 13.10
N VAL A 387 51.57 84.86 12.51
CA VAL A 387 52.91 85.14 12.00
C VAL A 387 52.84 86.12 10.83
N LEU A 388 51.86 86.00 9.93
CA LEU A 388 51.63 86.97 8.85
C LEU A 388 51.31 88.36 9.40
N ASN A 389 50.46 88.46 10.43
CA ASN A 389 50.18 89.72 11.13
C ASN A 389 51.42 90.31 11.83
N VAL A 390 52.19 89.49 12.56
CA VAL A 390 53.43 89.93 13.22
C VAL A 390 54.54 90.28 12.21
N SER A 391 54.56 89.62 11.05
CA SER A 391 55.52 89.89 9.97
C SER A 391 55.18 91.20 9.25
N LEU A 392 53.91 91.47 8.97
CA LEU A 392 53.43 92.80 8.55
C LEU A 392 53.79 93.90 9.57
N GLN A 393 53.69 93.60 10.87
CA GLN A 393 54.05 94.52 11.94
C GLN A 393 55.58 94.74 12.07
N LYS A 394 56.41 93.72 11.78
CA LYS A 394 57.89 93.83 11.74
C LYS A 394 58.41 94.50 10.47
N MET A 395 57.76 94.28 9.32
CA MET A 395 58.04 94.98 8.06
C MET A 395 57.84 96.50 8.19
N ALA A 396 56.98 96.95 9.10
CA ALA A 396 56.80 98.36 9.43
C ALA A 396 57.89 98.96 10.33
N PHE A 397 58.75 98.12 10.96
CA PHE A 397 59.74 98.55 11.95
C PHE A 397 61.21 98.41 11.48
N HIS A 398 61.45 97.78 10.32
CA HIS A 398 62.79 97.63 9.74
C HIS A 398 63.08 98.67 8.63
N LYS A 399 63.19 99.93 9.05
CA LYS A 399 64.05 100.92 8.40
C LYS A 399 65.02 101.45 9.45
N GLU A 400 66.25 101.73 9.02
CA GLU A 400 67.36 102.25 9.84
C GLU A 400 68.07 101.23 10.77
N SER A 401 69.09 100.56 10.24
CA SER A 401 70.29 100.25 11.02
C SER A 401 71.56 100.45 10.18
N ASN A 402 72.41 101.38 10.59
CA ASN A 402 73.73 101.61 9.97
C ASN A 402 74.76 100.72 10.66
N LEU A 403 74.87 99.46 10.24
CA LEU A 403 75.88 98.51 10.71
C LEU A 403 77.16 98.60 9.86
N SER A 404 78.33 98.46 10.52
CA SER A 404 79.63 98.44 9.86
C SER A 404 79.77 97.23 8.94
N VAL A 405 80.53 97.36 7.84
CA VAL A 405 80.75 96.28 6.86
C VAL A 405 81.29 95.00 7.50
N ALA A 406 82.14 95.12 8.54
CA ALA A 406 82.67 93.97 9.26
C ALA A 406 81.60 93.21 10.08
N ASP A 407 80.62 93.92 10.63
CA ASP A 407 79.50 93.32 11.36
C ASP A 407 78.49 92.69 10.39
N GLN A 408 78.25 93.33 9.24
CA GLN A 408 77.46 92.75 8.15
C GLN A 408 78.08 91.43 7.64
N LEU A 409 79.41 91.37 7.55
CA LEU A 409 80.12 90.17 7.09
C LEU A 409 80.03 89.03 8.12
N LYS A 410 80.18 89.31 9.42
CA LYS A 410 79.91 88.32 10.49
C LYS A 410 78.46 87.84 10.53
N ILE A 411 77.50 88.72 10.29
CA ILE A 411 76.08 88.35 10.20
C ILE A 411 75.86 87.44 8.98
N ALA A 412 76.48 87.75 7.84
CA ALA A 412 76.43 86.90 6.65
C ALA A 412 77.11 85.53 6.86
N GLU A 413 78.27 85.47 7.52
CA GLU A 413 78.94 84.20 7.90
C GLU A 413 78.05 83.34 8.81
N GLY A 414 77.44 83.93 9.85
CA GLY A 414 76.50 83.21 10.71
C GLY A 414 75.23 82.75 9.99
N GLN A 415 74.75 83.53 9.00
CA GLN A 415 73.65 83.12 8.12
C GLN A 415 74.04 81.96 7.20
N VAL A 416 75.25 81.96 6.64
CA VAL A 416 75.76 80.84 5.83
C VAL A 416 75.87 79.57 6.68
N GLU A 417 76.48 79.64 7.87
CA GLU A 417 76.60 78.47 8.76
C GLU A 417 75.21 77.93 9.20
N GLN A 418 74.23 78.82 9.39
CA GLN A 418 72.86 78.41 9.68
C GLN A 418 72.18 77.77 8.44
N LEU A 419 72.34 78.34 7.25
CA LEU A 419 71.80 77.77 6.00
C LEU A 419 72.44 76.41 5.68
N GLU A 420 73.72 76.21 5.98
CA GLU A 420 74.39 74.91 5.85
C GLU A 420 73.80 73.86 6.81
N LYS A 421 73.58 74.23 8.08
CA LYS A 421 72.90 73.35 9.06
C LYS A 421 71.47 73.03 8.66
N GLU A 422 70.73 74.00 8.13
CA GLU A 422 69.36 73.80 7.64
C GLU A 422 69.34 72.92 6.38
N SER A 423 70.26 73.12 5.44
CA SER A 423 70.45 72.29 4.24
C SER A 423 70.80 70.84 4.61
N SER A 424 71.69 70.63 5.57
CA SER A 424 72.00 69.29 6.10
C SER A 424 70.75 68.63 6.71
N ARG A 425 70.01 69.36 7.55
CA ARG A 425 68.77 68.86 8.17
C ARG A 425 67.72 68.47 7.12
N LEU A 426 67.51 69.31 6.11
CA LEU A 426 66.58 69.04 5.01
C LEU A 426 67.02 67.81 4.19
N THR A 427 68.33 67.61 4.01
CA THR A 427 68.89 66.45 3.31
C THR A 427 68.63 65.14 4.06
N ASP A 428 68.76 65.13 5.39
CA ASP A 428 68.46 63.96 6.21
C ASP A 428 66.94 63.69 6.28
N GLN A 429 66.10 64.73 6.40
CA GLN A 429 64.64 64.60 6.30
C GLN A 429 64.19 64.04 4.94
N LEU A 430 64.80 64.49 3.84
CA LEU A 430 64.54 63.95 2.50
C LEU A 430 64.92 62.47 2.41
N ARG A 431 66.05 62.06 3.01
CA ARG A 431 66.49 60.65 3.07
C ARG A 431 65.49 59.79 3.87
N GLU A 432 64.96 60.30 4.98
CA GLU A 432 63.94 59.62 5.78
C GLU A 432 62.64 59.43 4.99
N VAL A 433 62.14 60.47 4.32
CA VAL A 433 60.93 60.42 3.49
C VAL A 433 61.08 59.44 2.33
N ILE A 434 62.24 59.41 1.65
CA ILE A 434 62.57 58.42 0.62
C ILE A 434 62.54 56.99 1.21
N GLY A 435 63.11 56.81 2.41
CA GLY A 435 63.08 55.54 3.14
C GLY A 435 61.66 55.09 3.51
N MET A 436 60.80 56.00 3.97
CA MET A 436 59.39 55.73 4.24
C MET A 436 58.62 55.36 2.98
N ASN A 437 58.78 56.13 1.89
CA ASN A 437 58.12 55.86 0.62
C ASN A 437 58.52 54.48 0.07
N THR A 438 59.82 54.14 0.11
CA THR A 438 60.32 52.81 -0.29
C THR A 438 59.70 51.68 0.55
N ARG A 439 59.50 51.87 1.86
CA ARG A 439 58.80 50.87 2.71
C ARG A 439 57.32 50.77 2.36
N TRP A 440 56.65 51.89 2.11
CA TRP A 440 55.24 51.93 1.73
C TRP A 440 54.98 51.27 0.38
N GLN A 441 55.85 51.51 -0.62
CA GLN A 441 55.79 50.86 -1.94
C GLN A 441 55.86 49.33 -1.81
N ARG A 442 56.86 48.80 -1.07
CA ARG A 442 56.97 47.34 -0.83
C ARG A 442 55.75 46.76 -0.11
N TYR A 443 55.19 47.49 0.87
CA TYR A 443 53.96 47.08 1.54
C TYR A 443 52.77 47.04 0.57
N ASN A 444 52.65 48.05 -0.31
CA ASN A 444 51.59 48.09 -1.31
C ASN A 444 51.73 46.95 -2.34
N GLU A 445 52.94 46.68 -2.84
CA GLU A 445 53.23 45.52 -3.71
C GLU A 445 52.84 44.19 -3.03
N GLN A 446 53.23 43.98 -1.77
CA GLN A 446 52.84 42.79 -1.01
C GLN A 446 51.32 42.68 -0.86
N ARG A 447 50.64 43.77 -0.52
CA ARG A 447 49.18 43.85 -0.43
C ARG A 447 48.51 43.53 -1.78
N GLU A 448 49.01 44.06 -2.89
CA GLU A 448 48.48 43.77 -4.23
C GLU A 448 48.67 42.30 -4.61
N THR A 449 49.84 41.70 -4.35
CA THR A 449 50.04 40.26 -4.59
C THR A 449 49.13 39.38 -3.71
N HIS A 450 48.82 39.80 -2.48
CA HIS A 450 47.88 39.11 -1.60
C HIS A 450 46.43 39.22 -2.10
N VAL A 451 45.99 40.43 -2.48
CA VAL A 451 44.67 40.64 -3.10
C VAL A 451 44.53 39.81 -4.37
N LEU A 452 45.52 39.81 -5.26
CA LEU A 452 45.52 39.00 -6.48
C LEU A 452 45.42 37.49 -6.21
N LYS A 453 46.05 36.99 -5.14
CA LYS A 453 45.89 35.58 -4.70
C LYS A 453 44.47 35.32 -4.23
N LEU A 454 43.89 36.19 -3.39
CA LEU A 454 42.51 36.06 -2.92
C LEU A 454 41.48 36.15 -4.05
N THR A 455 41.67 37.04 -5.02
CA THR A 455 40.78 37.13 -6.19
C THR A 455 40.81 35.84 -7.00
N LYS A 456 41.99 35.22 -7.19
CA LYS A 456 42.12 33.93 -7.90
C LYS A 456 41.49 32.77 -7.14
N THR A 457 41.67 32.68 -5.81
CA THR A 457 41.02 31.62 -5.02
C THR A 457 39.51 31.79 -4.99
N ASN A 458 39.01 33.03 -4.89
CA ASN A 458 37.58 33.33 -4.93
C ASN A 458 36.98 32.99 -6.31
N GLN A 459 37.64 33.36 -7.42
CA GLN A 459 37.23 32.96 -8.78
C GLN A 459 37.19 31.43 -8.96
N HIS A 460 38.16 30.70 -8.40
CA HIS A 460 38.16 29.23 -8.44
C HIS A 460 37.02 28.63 -7.59
N GLN A 461 36.77 29.16 -6.40
CA GLN A 461 35.63 28.76 -5.56
C GLN A 461 34.29 29.04 -6.26
N GLN A 462 34.13 30.21 -6.88
CA GLN A 462 32.92 30.55 -7.64
C GLN A 462 32.71 29.60 -8.82
N SER A 463 33.79 29.26 -9.54
CA SER A 463 33.74 28.26 -10.62
C SER A 463 33.28 26.89 -10.09
N LYS A 464 33.83 26.45 -8.94
CA LYS A 464 33.42 25.20 -8.28
C LYS A 464 31.94 25.21 -7.86
N ILE A 465 31.45 26.35 -7.33
CA ILE A 465 30.03 26.52 -6.99
C ILE A 465 29.16 26.36 -8.23
N THR A 466 29.47 27.02 -9.35
CA THR A 466 28.67 26.91 -10.58
C THR A 466 28.59 25.49 -11.15
N VAL A 467 29.67 24.69 -11.01
CA VAL A 467 29.68 23.27 -11.40
C VAL A 467 28.79 22.42 -10.47
N LEU A 468 28.87 22.64 -9.16
CA LEU A 468 28.02 21.93 -8.18
C LEU A 468 26.53 22.31 -8.35
N GLU A 469 26.23 23.56 -8.68
CA GLU A 469 24.88 24.02 -9.00
C GLU A 469 24.33 23.43 -10.29
N GLN A 470 25.18 23.12 -11.28
CA GLN A 470 24.78 22.37 -12.47
C GLN A 470 24.49 20.91 -12.12
N GLN A 471 25.43 20.23 -11.45
CA GLN A 471 25.25 18.83 -11.01
C GLN A 471 23.99 18.65 -10.16
N LYS A 472 23.67 19.61 -9.27
CA LYS A 472 22.42 19.62 -8.50
C LYS A 472 21.19 19.66 -9.40
N ARG A 473 21.17 20.53 -10.42
CA ARG A 473 20.05 20.64 -11.37
C ARG A 473 19.88 19.38 -12.22
N ASP A 474 20.99 18.74 -12.61
CA ASP A 474 20.96 17.48 -13.37
C ASP A 474 20.41 16.33 -12.50
N LEU A 475 20.81 16.26 -11.22
CA LEU A 475 20.23 15.32 -10.25
C LEU A 475 18.74 15.58 -9.99
N GLU A 476 18.31 16.84 -9.88
CA GLU A 476 16.89 17.19 -9.74
C GLU A 476 16.07 16.75 -10.98
N GLN A 477 16.62 16.90 -12.19
CA GLN A 477 15.97 16.41 -13.41
C GLN A 477 15.84 14.88 -13.45
N THR A 478 16.91 14.14 -13.12
CA THR A 478 16.86 12.67 -13.09
C THR A 478 15.89 12.13 -12.03
N ILE A 479 15.85 12.72 -10.83
CA ILE A 479 14.86 12.39 -9.78
C ILE A 479 13.43 12.63 -10.30
N ASN A 480 13.17 13.74 -10.98
CA ASN A 480 11.85 14.03 -11.56
C ASN A 480 11.47 13.03 -12.67
N GLY A 481 12.42 12.64 -13.53
CA GLY A 481 12.20 11.59 -14.54
C GLY A 481 11.86 10.23 -13.92
N LEU A 482 12.59 9.82 -12.89
CA LEU A 482 12.33 8.58 -12.13
C LEU A 482 10.95 8.61 -11.46
N ASN A 483 10.57 9.74 -10.85
CA ASN A 483 9.24 9.90 -10.24
C ASN A 483 8.09 9.74 -11.24
N VAL A 484 8.23 10.30 -12.46
CA VAL A 484 7.23 10.13 -13.53
C VAL A 484 7.13 8.68 -13.99
N MET A 485 8.26 7.97 -14.12
CA MET A 485 8.25 6.53 -14.47
C MET A 485 7.63 5.68 -13.37
N LEU A 486 7.94 5.96 -12.10
CA LEU A 486 7.36 5.30 -10.93
C LEU A 486 5.84 5.53 -10.84
N GLN A 487 5.36 6.73 -11.17
CA GLN A 487 3.93 7.02 -11.27
C GLN A 487 3.25 6.24 -12.39
N LYS A 488 3.87 6.12 -13.58
CA LYS A 488 3.37 5.30 -14.69
C LYS A 488 3.28 3.82 -14.32
N LEU A 489 4.30 3.26 -13.66
CA LEU A 489 4.30 1.87 -13.22
C LEU A 489 3.21 1.59 -12.17
N LYS A 490 3.00 2.50 -11.21
CA LYS A 490 1.89 2.40 -10.25
C LYS A 490 0.53 2.46 -10.93
N GLU A 491 0.37 3.28 -11.96
CA GLU A 491 -0.88 3.39 -12.71
C GLU A 491 -1.16 2.13 -13.53
N GLU A 492 -0.15 1.55 -14.17
CA GLU A 492 -0.30 0.30 -14.90
C GLU A 492 -0.56 -0.88 -13.96
N GLN A 493 0.07 -0.91 -12.78
CA GLN A 493 -0.24 -1.87 -11.73
C GLN A 493 -1.71 -1.76 -11.29
N ARG A 494 -2.26 -0.53 -11.12
CA ARG A 494 -3.67 -0.32 -10.79
C ARG A 494 -4.60 -0.86 -11.87
N LYS A 495 -4.37 -0.53 -13.15
CA LYS A 495 -5.17 -1.09 -14.26
C LYS A 495 -5.14 -2.62 -14.28
N ASN A 496 -3.98 -3.22 -14.02
CA ASN A 496 -3.85 -4.67 -13.97
C ASN A 496 -4.62 -5.28 -12.78
N THR A 497 -4.61 -4.64 -11.60
CA THR A 497 -5.43 -5.09 -10.46
C THR A 497 -6.92 -4.91 -10.73
N ASP A 498 -7.32 -3.78 -11.33
CA ASP A 498 -8.72 -3.51 -11.65
C ASP A 498 -9.26 -4.49 -12.71
N ALA A 499 -8.46 -4.80 -13.72
CA ALA A 499 -8.78 -5.82 -14.72
C ALA A 499 -8.88 -7.24 -14.11
N ALA A 500 -8.02 -7.58 -13.14
CA ALA A 500 -8.08 -8.84 -12.42
C ALA A 500 -9.33 -8.93 -11.50
N ILE A 501 -9.69 -7.83 -10.83
CA ILE A 501 -10.92 -7.73 -10.03
C ILE A 501 -12.14 -7.94 -10.92
N LEU A 502 -12.26 -7.21 -12.03
CA LEU A 502 -13.37 -7.36 -12.99
C LEU A 502 -13.46 -8.81 -13.53
N ALA A 503 -12.33 -9.45 -13.84
CA ALA A 503 -12.30 -10.84 -14.29
C ALA A 503 -12.81 -11.82 -13.21
N LEU A 504 -12.48 -11.58 -11.93
CA LEU A 504 -12.97 -12.36 -10.80
C LEU A 504 -14.46 -12.11 -10.54
N GLU A 505 -14.94 -10.87 -10.60
CA GLU A 505 -16.37 -10.51 -10.48
C GLU A 505 -17.20 -11.22 -11.56
N HIS A 506 -16.75 -11.19 -12.82
CA HIS A 506 -17.36 -11.96 -13.91
C HIS A 506 -17.34 -13.48 -13.66
N GLN A 507 -16.31 -14.01 -13.00
CA GLN A 507 -16.24 -15.44 -12.67
C GLN A 507 -17.15 -15.81 -11.49
N VAL A 508 -17.34 -14.92 -10.52
CA VAL A 508 -18.28 -15.07 -9.40
C VAL A 508 -19.71 -15.07 -9.93
N SER A 509 -20.10 -14.06 -10.73
CA SER A 509 -21.44 -13.99 -11.33
C SER A 509 -21.80 -15.25 -12.12
N ARG A 510 -20.89 -15.78 -12.95
CA ARG A 510 -21.13 -17.07 -13.66
C ARG A 510 -21.32 -18.27 -12.73
N ARG A 511 -20.66 -18.28 -11.56
CA ARG A 511 -20.86 -19.34 -10.56
C ARG A 511 -22.19 -19.17 -9.84
N GLU A 512 -22.60 -17.95 -9.54
CA GLU A 512 -23.91 -17.62 -8.95
C GLU A 512 -25.05 -18.03 -9.89
N ASP A 513 -24.92 -17.75 -11.19
CA ASP A 513 -25.86 -18.20 -12.23
C ASP A 513 -25.98 -19.75 -12.23
N ARG A 514 -24.85 -20.48 -12.23
CA ARG A 514 -24.85 -21.95 -12.21
C ARG A 514 -25.35 -22.54 -10.89
N ILE A 515 -25.12 -21.87 -9.76
CA ILE A 515 -25.71 -22.26 -8.46
C ILE A 515 -27.23 -22.08 -8.49
N SER A 516 -27.73 -21.01 -9.10
CA SER A 516 -29.17 -20.77 -9.28
C SER A 516 -29.79 -21.83 -10.19
N GLU A 517 -29.16 -22.14 -11.32
CA GLU A 517 -29.58 -23.22 -12.23
C GLU A 517 -29.66 -24.58 -11.52
N MET A 518 -28.62 -24.97 -10.78
CA MET A 518 -28.65 -26.23 -10.00
C MET A 518 -29.66 -26.20 -8.85
N ALA A 519 -29.97 -25.03 -8.27
CA ALA A 519 -31.02 -24.89 -7.27
C ALA A 519 -32.42 -25.07 -7.87
N GLU A 520 -32.64 -24.60 -9.11
CA GLU A 520 -33.86 -24.85 -9.88
C GLU A 520 -33.98 -26.34 -10.28
N GLU A 521 -32.89 -26.96 -10.75
CA GLU A 521 -32.83 -28.42 -11.02
C GLU A 521 -33.19 -29.23 -9.76
N LEU A 522 -32.60 -28.90 -8.60
CA LEU A 522 -32.91 -29.54 -7.32
C LEU A 522 -34.37 -29.30 -6.88
N SER A 523 -34.92 -28.12 -7.13
CA SER A 523 -36.34 -27.82 -6.86
C SER A 523 -37.26 -28.67 -7.72
N ALA A 524 -36.98 -28.77 -9.03
CA ALA A 524 -37.74 -29.58 -9.98
C ALA A 524 -37.67 -31.09 -9.64
N LEU A 525 -36.48 -31.61 -9.32
CA LEU A 525 -36.30 -33.00 -8.88
C LEU A 525 -37.03 -33.28 -7.57
N LYS A 526 -37.02 -32.33 -6.62
CA LYS A 526 -37.77 -32.45 -5.36
C LYS A 526 -39.28 -32.52 -5.62
N MET A 527 -39.82 -31.65 -6.47
CA MET A 527 -41.24 -31.71 -6.87
C MET A 527 -41.60 -33.03 -7.56
N TYR A 528 -40.70 -33.57 -8.40
CA TYR A 528 -40.89 -34.88 -9.05
C TYR A 528 -40.87 -36.03 -8.05
N LEU A 529 -40.00 -35.99 -7.04
CA LEU A 529 -39.98 -36.98 -5.96
C LEU A 529 -41.23 -36.90 -5.10
N GLN A 530 -41.64 -35.70 -4.65
CA GLN A 530 -42.88 -35.50 -3.88
C GLN A 530 -44.11 -35.99 -4.65
N SER A 531 -44.22 -35.67 -5.95
CA SER A 531 -45.33 -36.18 -6.79
C SER A 531 -45.31 -37.71 -6.95
N ASN A 532 -44.15 -38.35 -6.90
CA ASN A 532 -44.05 -39.82 -6.91
C ASN A 532 -44.35 -40.42 -5.53
N GLU A 533 -43.94 -39.77 -4.44
CA GLU A 533 -44.28 -40.16 -3.06
C GLU A 533 -45.80 -40.11 -2.88
N ASP A 534 -46.47 -39.00 -3.24
CA ASP A 534 -47.93 -38.87 -3.23
C ASP A 534 -48.63 -39.93 -4.12
N ALA A 535 -48.05 -40.24 -5.28
CA ALA A 535 -48.55 -41.30 -6.16
C ALA A 535 -48.35 -42.70 -5.57
N THR A 536 -47.30 -42.95 -4.78
CA THR A 536 -47.13 -44.22 -4.06
C THR A 536 -48.01 -44.31 -2.81
N GLU A 537 -48.19 -43.20 -2.08
CA GLU A 537 -49.10 -43.11 -0.94
C GLU A 537 -50.56 -43.37 -1.33
N THR A 538 -51.00 -42.85 -2.48
CA THR A 538 -52.34 -43.11 -3.04
C THR A 538 -52.47 -44.47 -3.74
N ARG A 539 -51.36 -45.12 -4.11
CA ARG A 539 -51.34 -46.45 -4.76
C ARG A 539 -51.13 -47.61 -3.79
N GLN A 540 -50.69 -47.34 -2.55
CA GLN A 540 -50.88 -48.28 -1.44
C GLN A 540 -52.38 -48.47 -1.23
N ARG A 541 -52.90 -49.66 -1.58
CA ARG A 541 -54.28 -50.00 -1.24
C ARG A 541 -54.44 -49.97 0.29
N PRO A 542 -55.63 -49.64 0.82
CA PRO A 542 -55.87 -49.73 2.27
C PRO A 542 -55.51 -51.11 2.83
N GLU A 543 -55.77 -52.16 2.05
CA GLU A 543 -55.34 -53.55 2.28
C GLU A 543 -53.82 -53.69 2.50
N ASP A 544 -53.00 -52.99 1.70
CA ASP A 544 -51.54 -53.03 1.80
C ASP A 544 -51.05 -52.23 3.03
N ARG A 545 -51.70 -51.09 3.38
CA ARG A 545 -51.42 -50.34 4.62
C ARG A 545 -51.75 -51.16 5.88
N GLU A 546 -52.91 -51.81 5.91
CA GLU A 546 -53.31 -52.71 7.01
C GLU A 546 -52.35 -53.91 7.11
N ARG A 547 -51.97 -54.51 5.98
CA ARG A 547 -50.99 -55.60 5.94
C ARG A 547 -49.61 -55.17 6.46
N ILE A 548 -49.13 -53.98 6.11
CA ILE A 548 -47.87 -53.43 6.63
C ILE A 548 -47.98 -53.23 8.14
N GLN A 549 -49.04 -52.62 8.66
CA GLN A 549 -49.23 -52.46 10.11
C GLN A 549 -49.30 -53.79 10.87
N ILE A 550 -49.92 -54.82 10.30
CA ILE A 550 -49.94 -56.17 10.88
C ILE A 550 -48.53 -56.77 10.90
N LEU A 551 -47.75 -56.61 9.82
CA LEU A 551 -46.37 -57.07 9.75
C LEU A 551 -45.45 -56.31 10.74
N GLU A 552 -45.64 -55.01 10.92
CA GLU A 552 -44.95 -54.21 11.94
C GLU A 552 -45.26 -54.69 13.36
N GLN A 553 -46.54 -54.99 13.65
CA GLN A 553 -46.94 -55.56 14.94
C GLN A 553 -46.36 -56.96 15.16
N GLN A 554 -46.31 -57.81 14.13
CA GLN A 554 -45.68 -59.13 14.18
C GLN A 554 -44.16 -59.02 14.40
N LEU A 555 -43.47 -58.15 13.68
CA LEU A 555 -42.03 -57.88 13.86
C LEU A 555 -41.74 -57.33 15.25
N LYS A 556 -42.62 -56.48 15.80
CA LYS A 556 -42.51 -55.99 17.18
C LYS A 556 -42.67 -57.13 18.19
N ALA A 557 -43.69 -57.98 18.04
CA ALA A 557 -43.89 -59.15 18.89
C ALA A 557 -42.68 -60.09 18.85
N TYR A 558 -42.17 -60.45 17.66
CA TYR A 558 -40.96 -61.25 17.52
C TYR A 558 -39.72 -60.59 18.14
N LYS A 559 -39.56 -59.27 18.00
CA LYS A 559 -38.46 -58.53 18.63
C LYS A 559 -38.53 -58.58 20.16
N ASP A 560 -39.72 -58.50 20.73
CA ASP A 560 -39.95 -58.60 22.17
C ASP A 560 -39.77 -60.05 22.66
N ASP A 561 -40.21 -61.06 21.90
CA ASP A 561 -39.98 -62.48 22.16
C ASP A 561 -38.48 -62.84 22.13
N PHE A 562 -37.72 -62.38 21.11
CA PHE A 562 -36.27 -62.61 21.04
C PHE A 562 -35.53 -61.93 22.20
N GLN A 563 -35.98 -60.76 22.65
CA GLN A 563 -35.43 -60.14 23.85
C GLN A 563 -35.78 -60.94 25.11
N GLN A 564 -37.00 -61.48 25.22
CA GLN A 564 -37.40 -62.29 26.36
C GLN A 564 -36.64 -63.62 26.41
N GLU A 565 -36.52 -64.32 25.29
CA GLU A 565 -35.68 -65.52 25.13
C GLU A 565 -34.22 -65.23 25.49
N ARG A 566 -33.69 -64.04 25.13
CA ARG A 566 -32.34 -63.63 25.53
C ARG A 566 -32.21 -63.44 27.05
N ARG A 567 -33.16 -62.74 27.69
CA ARG A 567 -33.20 -62.61 29.17
C ARG A 567 -33.32 -63.99 29.84
N ASP A 568 -34.06 -64.91 29.23
CA ASP A 568 -34.27 -66.26 29.77
C ASP A 568 -33.01 -67.12 29.66
N ARG A 569 -32.27 -67.02 28.55
CA ARG A 569 -30.93 -67.59 28.42
C ARG A 569 -29.94 -67.02 29.44
N GLU A 570 -29.95 -65.71 29.66
CA GLU A 570 -29.11 -65.05 30.68
C GLU A 570 -29.46 -65.55 32.10
N ARG A 571 -30.76 -65.71 32.43
CA ARG A 571 -31.22 -66.33 33.68
C ARG A 571 -30.76 -67.79 33.82
N VAL A 572 -30.86 -68.59 32.76
CA VAL A 572 -30.41 -70.00 32.77
C VAL A 572 -28.88 -70.10 32.89
N GLN A 573 -28.12 -69.22 32.23
CA GLN A 573 -26.66 -69.15 32.35
C GLN A 573 -26.23 -68.80 33.77
N SER A 574 -26.80 -67.75 34.38
CA SER A 574 -26.53 -67.39 35.77
C SER A 574 -26.87 -68.53 36.75
N ASN A 575 -28.01 -69.20 36.57
CA ASN A 575 -28.35 -70.39 37.35
C ASN A 575 -27.34 -71.54 37.14
N ASN A 576 -26.83 -71.73 35.92
CA ASN A 576 -25.82 -72.74 35.61
C ASN A 576 -24.48 -72.42 36.28
N GLU A 577 -24.09 -71.15 36.36
CA GLU A 577 -22.89 -70.68 37.08
C GLU A 577 -23.02 -70.89 38.59
N VAL A 578 -24.17 -70.54 39.18
CA VAL A 578 -24.47 -70.81 40.60
C VAL A 578 -24.44 -72.31 40.90
N LEU A 579 -25.00 -73.14 40.02
CA LEU A 579 -24.95 -74.60 40.15
C LEU A 579 -23.53 -75.14 39.98
N LYS A 580 -22.73 -74.62 39.04
CA LYS A 580 -21.30 -74.96 38.89
C LYS A 580 -20.51 -74.59 40.15
N HIS A 581 -20.73 -73.42 40.74
CA HIS A 581 -20.06 -73.03 41.98
C HIS A 581 -20.46 -73.95 43.14
N ARG A 582 -21.76 -74.23 43.31
CA ARG A 582 -22.24 -75.19 44.33
C ARG A 582 -21.68 -76.60 44.13
N LEU A 583 -21.57 -77.05 42.89
CA LEU A 583 -20.99 -78.35 42.55
C LEU A 583 -19.49 -78.36 42.86
N GLN A 584 -18.74 -77.31 42.49
CA GLN A 584 -17.33 -77.17 42.87
C GLN A 584 -17.14 -77.11 44.39
N ASP A 585 -18.00 -76.41 45.14
CA ASP A 585 -17.95 -76.40 46.61
C ASP A 585 -18.25 -77.78 47.20
N ALA A 586 -19.19 -78.52 46.62
CA ALA A 586 -19.48 -79.90 47.00
C ALA A 586 -18.30 -80.84 46.67
N THR A 587 -17.70 -80.73 45.48
CA THR A 587 -16.48 -81.46 45.11
C THR A 587 -15.30 -81.11 46.02
N ARG A 588 -15.11 -79.84 46.37
CA ARG A 588 -14.09 -79.42 47.36
C ARG A 588 -14.34 -80.01 48.75
N LYS A 589 -15.61 -80.10 49.19
CA LYS A 589 -15.99 -80.77 50.44
C LYS A 589 -15.76 -82.28 50.38
N ILE A 590 -16.12 -82.95 49.27
CA ILE A 590 -15.88 -84.38 49.07
C ILE A 590 -14.37 -84.67 49.07
N ALA A 591 -13.57 -83.92 48.30
CA ALA A 591 -12.11 -84.04 48.31
C ALA A 591 -11.51 -83.78 49.71
N GLY A 592 -12.08 -82.83 50.48
CA GLY A 592 -11.72 -82.61 51.88
C GLY A 592 -12.04 -83.80 52.79
N PHE A 593 -13.19 -84.46 52.61
CA PHE A 593 -13.54 -85.69 53.33
C PHE A 593 -12.70 -86.89 52.90
N GLU A 594 -12.38 -87.04 51.62
CA GLU A 594 -11.45 -88.05 51.11
C GLU A 594 -10.04 -87.85 51.71
N GLN A 595 -9.58 -86.61 51.81
CA GLN A 595 -8.28 -86.27 52.39
C GLN A 595 -8.26 -86.38 53.94
N GLN A 596 -9.42 -86.31 54.60
CA GLN A 596 -9.57 -86.65 56.03
C GLN A 596 -9.62 -88.18 56.25
N ASN A 597 -10.36 -88.93 55.44
CA ASN A 597 -10.36 -90.40 55.48
C ASN A 597 -8.97 -90.98 55.16
N ALA A 598 -8.18 -90.35 54.28
CA ALA A 598 -6.80 -90.74 53.97
C ALA A 598 -5.82 -90.61 55.16
N ARG A 599 -6.22 -90.04 56.31
CA ARG A 599 -5.37 -89.90 57.50
C ARG A 599 -5.76 -90.84 58.66
N VAL A 600 -6.84 -91.61 58.54
CA VAL A 600 -7.27 -92.58 59.57
C VAL A 600 -7.76 -93.89 58.96
N THR A 601 -6.85 -94.70 58.39
CA THR A 601 -6.66 -96.15 58.64
C THR A 601 -5.79 -96.81 57.55
N PRO A 602 -5.09 -97.93 57.86
CA PRO A 602 -4.10 -98.52 56.96
C PRO A 602 -4.66 -99.60 56.03
N ASN A 603 -3.91 -99.85 54.95
CA ASN A 603 -3.88 -101.05 54.10
C ASN A 603 -4.86 -102.19 54.43
N PHE A 604 -5.84 -102.42 53.55
CA PHE A 604 -6.47 -103.73 53.39
C PHE A 604 -6.56 -104.12 51.91
N THR A 605 -5.95 -105.26 51.57
CA THR A 605 -6.07 -105.93 50.28
C THR A 605 -7.15 -107.01 50.36
N THR A 606 -8.27 -106.90 49.63
CA THR A 606 -9.08 -108.09 49.28
C THR A 606 -10.00 -107.92 48.07
N ASN A 607 -9.83 -108.86 47.14
CA ASN A 607 -10.79 -109.53 46.23
C ASN A 607 -12.24 -109.03 46.02
N ILE A 608 -12.55 -108.83 44.72
CA ILE A 608 -13.55 -109.56 43.90
C ILE A 608 -14.94 -109.84 44.49
N ALA A 609 -15.95 -109.16 43.92
CA ALA A 609 -17.32 -109.59 43.53
C ALA A 609 -18.24 -108.35 43.62
N GLY A 610 -19.16 -108.03 42.72
CA GLY A 610 -19.71 -108.80 41.60
C GLY A 610 -21.23 -108.70 41.63
N TYR A 611 -21.83 -107.72 40.96
CA TYR A 611 -23.27 -107.72 40.63
C TYR A 611 -23.57 -106.94 39.35
N GLN A 612 -24.27 -107.58 38.40
CA GLN A 612 -24.90 -106.97 37.22
C GLN A 612 -26.29 -106.42 37.58
N PRO A 613 -26.84 -105.48 36.78
CA PRO A 613 -27.85 -105.87 35.78
C PRO A 613 -27.51 -105.32 34.37
N GLN A 614 -27.54 -106.12 33.30
CA GLN A 614 -28.71 -106.64 32.56
C GLN A 614 -29.47 -105.60 31.70
N ARG A 615 -28.96 -105.42 30.47
CA ARG A 615 -29.65 -105.53 29.15
C ARG A 615 -30.94 -104.75 28.84
N ARG A 616 -30.86 -104.07 27.67
CA ARG A 616 -31.94 -103.67 26.71
C ARG A 616 -32.80 -102.48 27.20
N LEU A 617 -33.09 -101.47 26.38
CA LEU A 617 -33.80 -101.55 25.09
C LEU A 617 -33.07 -100.90 23.89
N ILE A 618 -33.55 -101.25 22.69
CA ILE A 618 -33.09 -100.80 21.38
C ILE A 618 -34.10 -99.76 20.83
N ALA A 619 -33.63 -98.66 20.26
CA ALA A 619 -34.42 -97.82 19.37
C ALA A 619 -33.88 -97.94 17.93
N ARG A 620 -34.77 -98.15 16.96
CA ARG A 620 -34.47 -98.35 15.53
C ARG A 620 -34.77 -97.09 14.73
N GLY A 621 -33.98 -96.85 13.68
CA GLY A 621 -34.28 -95.89 12.61
C GLY A 621 -34.04 -94.42 12.99
N ILE A 622 -33.88 -93.50 12.04
CA ILE A 622 -34.08 -93.59 10.58
C ILE A 622 -32.87 -93.00 9.84
N SER A 623 -32.63 -93.50 8.62
CA SER A 623 -31.48 -93.22 7.76
C SER A 623 -31.25 -91.73 7.44
N ARG A 624 -29.97 -91.33 7.38
CA ARG A 624 -29.53 -90.20 6.53
C ARG A 624 -29.65 -90.59 5.05
N PRO A 625 -30.29 -89.80 4.20
CA PRO A 625 -30.07 -89.84 2.76
C PRO A 625 -28.81 -89.05 2.40
N SER A 626 -28.05 -89.55 1.44
CA SER A 626 -27.04 -88.80 0.68
C SER A 626 -27.40 -88.93 -0.79
N TYR A 627 -27.63 -87.78 -1.43
CA TYR A 627 -27.67 -87.50 -2.87
C TYR A 627 -27.24 -86.02 -2.95
N ALA A 628 -26.16 -85.60 -3.62
CA ALA A 628 -25.67 -85.85 -4.98
C ALA A 628 -26.45 -85.07 -6.05
N SER A 629 -25.74 -84.08 -6.61
CA SER A 629 -25.80 -83.46 -7.95
C SER A 629 -27.14 -83.26 -8.68
N ASP A 630 -27.39 -82.02 -9.10
CA ASP A 630 -27.48 -81.55 -10.52
C ASP A 630 -27.98 -80.08 -10.47
N GLU A 631 -27.19 -79.08 -10.91
CA GLU A 631 -26.95 -78.61 -12.29
C GLU A 631 -28.14 -77.82 -12.91
N GLU A 632 -27.77 -76.71 -13.56
CA GLU A 632 -28.54 -75.86 -14.48
C GLU A 632 -29.60 -74.82 -13.97
N ALA A 633 -29.62 -73.68 -14.68
CA ALA A 633 -30.54 -72.52 -14.62
C ALA A 633 -30.55 -71.70 -13.29
N TYR A 634 -29.83 -70.57 -13.18
CA TYR A 634 -29.87 -69.42 -14.09
C TYR A 634 -28.55 -68.63 -14.10
N ARG A 635 -28.00 -68.36 -15.30
CA ARG A 635 -27.02 -67.28 -15.52
C ARG A 635 -27.74 -65.93 -15.57
N VAL A 636 -27.34 -64.98 -14.71
CA VAL A 636 -27.40 -63.54 -15.03
C VAL A 636 -26.12 -62.87 -14.51
N SER A 637 -25.29 -62.46 -15.49
CA SER A 637 -24.25 -61.42 -15.49
C SER A 637 -23.46 -61.08 -14.23
N ASP A 638 -22.15 -61.23 -14.35
CA ASP A 638 -21.14 -60.59 -13.50
C ASP A 638 -21.29 -59.06 -13.50
N LEU A 639 -21.31 -58.47 -12.30
CA LEU A 639 -20.74 -57.15 -12.03
C LEU A 639 -20.03 -57.24 -10.68
N GLU A 640 -18.70 -57.22 -10.73
CA GLU A 640 -17.87 -56.99 -9.55
C GLU A 640 -18.20 -55.60 -9.00
N ILE A 641 -18.75 -55.56 -7.79
CA ILE A 641 -18.80 -54.36 -6.95
C ILE A 641 -18.09 -54.74 -5.66
N ASP A 642 -16.81 -54.35 -5.56
CA ASP A 642 -16.04 -54.42 -4.33
C ASP A 642 -16.67 -53.48 -3.30
N ALA A 643 -17.64 -54.00 -2.55
CA ALA A 643 -18.15 -53.40 -1.34
C ALA A 643 -17.16 -53.70 -0.20
N HIS A 644 -16.01 -53.04 -0.22
CA HIS A 644 -15.10 -53.03 0.92
C HIS A 644 -15.71 -52.19 2.05
N ASP A 645 -16.23 -52.91 3.05
CA ASP A 645 -16.67 -52.42 4.35
C ASP A 645 -15.47 -51.81 5.10
N GLU A 646 -15.42 -50.48 5.24
CA GLU A 646 -14.32 -49.78 5.93
C GLU A 646 -14.41 -50.02 7.45
N THR A 647 -13.74 -51.08 7.92
CA THR A 647 -13.43 -51.22 9.35
C THR A 647 -12.31 -50.27 9.76
N ASP A 648 -12.61 -49.35 10.68
CA ASP A 648 -11.64 -48.44 11.31
C ASP A 648 -10.35 -49.15 11.76
N GLY A 649 -9.24 -48.80 11.12
CA GLY A 649 -7.90 -49.26 11.49
C GLY A 649 -6.84 -48.25 11.03
N PRO A 650 -5.89 -47.83 11.90
CA PRO A 650 -4.93 -46.77 11.59
C PRO A 650 -3.81 -47.29 10.67
N SER A 651 -4.13 -47.41 9.39
CA SER A 651 -3.17 -47.73 8.33
C SER A 651 -2.33 -46.50 8.01
N SER A 652 -1.03 -46.53 8.30
CA SER A 652 -0.13 -45.45 7.93
C SER A 652 0.14 -45.48 6.41
N SER A 653 -0.62 -44.71 5.64
CA SER A 653 -0.37 -44.48 4.22
C SER A 653 0.84 -43.56 4.02
N THR A 654 2.05 -44.09 4.24
CA THR A 654 3.31 -43.43 3.90
C THR A 654 3.65 -43.67 2.42
N GLU A 655 2.73 -43.33 1.52
CA GLU A 655 3.05 -43.25 0.09
C GLU A 655 3.82 -41.95 -0.20
N PRO A 656 4.91 -42.01 -0.98
CA PRO A 656 5.66 -40.81 -1.34
C PRO A 656 4.87 -39.96 -2.35
N LEU A 657 4.78 -38.66 -2.08
CA LEU A 657 4.24 -37.66 -2.98
C LEU A 657 5.17 -37.52 -4.19
N GLN A 658 4.71 -37.90 -5.39
CA GLN A 658 5.47 -37.72 -6.63
C GLN A 658 5.11 -36.41 -7.35
N CYS A 659 6.12 -35.68 -7.83
CA CYS A 659 5.89 -34.55 -8.72
C CYS A 659 5.42 -35.02 -10.10
N PRO A 660 4.26 -34.58 -10.62
CA PRO A 660 3.70 -35.10 -11.87
C PRO A 660 4.49 -34.74 -13.14
N ARG A 661 5.47 -33.83 -13.06
CA ARG A 661 6.28 -33.43 -14.23
C ARG A 661 7.63 -34.14 -14.33
N CYS A 662 8.30 -34.39 -13.19
CA CYS A 662 9.64 -34.98 -13.15
C CYS A 662 9.69 -36.35 -12.44
N ALA A 663 8.55 -36.84 -11.93
CA ALA A 663 8.41 -38.07 -11.13
C ALA A 663 9.27 -38.13 -9.85
N GLN A 664 9.80 -37.00 -9.37
CA GLN A 664 10.60 -36.96 -8.15
C GLN A 664 9.73 -37.20 -6.90
N GLU A 665 10.17 -38.13 -6.05
CA GLU A 665 9.50 -38.56 -4.83
C GLU A 665 9.84 -37.70 -3.61
N PHE A 666 8.83 -37.43 -2.78
CA PHE A 666 8.93 -36.68 -1.53
C PHE A 666 8.13 -37.40 -0.43
N THR A 667 8.67 -37.52 0.79
CA THR A 667 7.89 -38.12 1.89
C THR A 667 6.77 -37.19 2.36
N VAL A 668 5.76 -37.74 3.03
CA VAL A 668 4.59 -36.98 3.52
C VAL A 668 5.01 -35.86 4.49
N GLU A 669 6.05 -36.04 5.30
CA GLU A 669 6.58 -34.97 6.18
C GLU A 669 7.19 -33.81 5.40
N ASN A 670 7.63 -34.04 4.16
CA ASN A 670 8.30 -33.08 3.29
C ASN A 670 7.34 -32.35 2.33
N HIS A 671 6.02 -32.36 2.62
CA HIS A 671 4.99 -31.72 1.79
C HIS A 671 5.29 -30.24 1.43
N SER A 672 5.90 -29.48 2.34
CA SER A 672 6.29 -28.08 2.06
C SER A 672 7.45 -27.93 1.05
N ILE A 673 8.32 -28.94 0.94
CA ILE A 673 9.38 -29.01 -0.06
C ILE A 673 8.81 -29.46 -1.40
N PHE A 674 7.91 -30.46 -1.39
CA PHE A 674 7.14 -30.89 -2.55
C PHE A 674 6.40 -29.72 -3.21
N MET A 675 5.62 -28.94 -2.45
CA MET A 675 4.87 -27.80 -3.01
C MET A 675 5.78 -26.71 -3.61
N ARG A 676 6.94 -26.45 -2.99
CA ARG A 676 7.94 -25.51 -3.54
C ARG A 676 8.57 -26.05 -4.83
N HIS A 677 8.88 -27.34 -4.85
CA HIS A 677 9.41 -28.02 -6.03
C HIS A 677 8.38 -28.00 -7.17
N VAL A 678 7.11 -28.31 -6.91
CA VAL A 678 6.04 -28.27 -7.90
C VAL A 678 5.89 -26.88 -8.50
N GLY A 679 5.96 -25.80 -7.71
CA GLY A 679 5.97 -24.43 -8.25
C GLY A 679 7.11 -24.19 -9.25
N VAL A 680 8.36 -24.43 -8.84
CA VAL A 680 9.54 -24.22 -9.71
C VAL A 680 9.54 -25.17 -10.92
N CYS A 681 9.07 -26.40 -10.75
CA CYS A 681 9.06 -27.42 -11.81
C CYS A 681 7.92 -27.20 -12.81
N LEU A 682 6.79 -26.59 -12.41
CA LEU A 682 5.74 -26.19 -13.37
C LEU A 682 6.13 -24.92 -14.18
N ASP A 683 6.96 -24.04 -13.61
CA ASP A 683 7.43 -22.81 -14.27
C ASP A 683 8.62 -23.02 -15.25
N GLN A 684 9.23 -24.22 -15.28
CA GLN A 684 10.31 -24.65 -16.21
C GLN A 684 9.81 -25.70 -17.22
#